data_AF-A0A2U1ZW60-F1
#
_entry.id   AF-A0A2U1ZW60-F1
#
_cell.length_a   1.000
_cell.length_b   1.000
_cell.length_c   1.000
_cell.angle_alpha   90.00
_cell.angle_beta   90.00
_cell.angle_gamma   90.00
#
_symmetry.space_group_name_H-M   'P 1'
#
loop_
_entity.id
_entity.type
_entity.pdbx_description
1 polymer ?
#
loop_
_entity_poly.entity_id
_entity_poly.type
_entity_poly.pdbx_seq_one_letter_code
_entity_poly.pdbx_strand_id
1 'polypeptide(L)'
;MTTAWQNYLSWNADVVEAVYPRLDHPRVVFLDIGGDARGRLAEARSIPEDHVLDDLIAGVRAALRSTGQRTAFATFVDATQRWRRNTDPTVPPPGVGLLAVFERAAEEMAQRDGMSSSNYHGQLGRLLEIDRTRASESYRAAADSLWDSLATWLDHQGGSRGRPVTFSVGGHHYIGRALAQALIRDTDRRRLEDFFLEFDLPPRSEISFDQLQDLFESWIVGSRRPTSHLRALWAKADVREHLVEAVADVLAAWDGTVSESTRTGSQGRVRLTLAERALTRSITLGLSLTLPRSDEPRAAHLHTVTGPVAIDLLPARLGTMIIRDLKHLVEPRDLLSGVIELDDSIAGRLRHNPRRLVVLRKEEMTGVWQEVSQVAVGDALTLLVRDDLELGDLLAEVSGTSWSIHNASDTADLPSGWKLIRGVTILNRPVGDIGEFDDRAALIPLSRAVVRLSGGLRLPGEATFHRGRPPVITADADGEGFTLHLFDRTDGTLSTVTEPWHSQNGQALAIDLTELDPPLDRGEYGVRMHTTSGRSSECTFTLHESDGEALVGVDEGVWHATESALAAAQIFDEAADRPGVQGVLLHTIDAVHENPVADVPSHPWWRRKRDYASIARVEVPIPSPTRVSSPASTWRTSRLRPSRRADTRQGQASACVAAADDSSDTAIATPATTARGSGIGSRWWALPRPPSKPARNANSPQRLTGTFSWMPWCA
;
A
#
# COMPACT_ATOMS: atom_id res chain seq x y z
N MET A 1 -29.48 37.34 -2.60
CA MET A 1 -29.28 35.92 -2.25
C MET A 1 -30.30 35.55 -1.19
N THR A 2 -30.91 34.37 -1.25
CA THR A 2 -31.87 33.92 -0.22
C THR A 2 -31.13 33.48 1.04
N THR A 3 -31.77 33.57 2.21
CA THR A 3 -31.21 33.08 3.50
C THR A 3 -30.79 31.60 3.42
N ALA A 4 -31.58 30.78 2.72
CA ALA A 4 -31.26 29.37 2.50
C ALA A 4 -29.95 29.15 1.71
N TRP A 5 -29.69 29.98 0.69
CA TRP A 5 -28.45 29.89 -0.09
C TRP A 5 -27.22 30.30 0.73
N GLN A 6 -27.36 31.32 1.58
CA GLN A 6 -26.26 31.73 2.48
C GLN A 6 -25.95 30.64 3.52
N ASN A 7 -26.99 30.03 4.11
CA ASN A 7 -26.81 28.89 5.01
C ASN A 7 -26.11 27.71 4.32
N TYR A 8 -26.50 27.40 3.08
CA TYR A 8 -25.81 26.38 2.28
C TYR A 8 -24.34 26.74 2.01
N LEU A 9 -24.02 27.98 1.65
CA LEU A 9 -22.64 28.38 1.38
C LEU A 9 -21.75 28.27 2.63
N SER A 10 -22.30 28.57 3.81
CA SER A 10 -21.61 28.30 5.08
C SER A 10 -21.35 26.80 5.25
N TRP A 11 -22.33 25.93 4.99
CA TRP A 11 -22.13 24.47 5.00
C TRP A 11 -21.06 24.03 4.00
N ASN A 12 -21.05 24.60 2.79
CA ASN A 12 -20.07 24.28 1.76
C ASN A 12 -18.64 24.63 2.21
N ALA A 13 -18.45 25.78 2.85
CA ALA A 13 -17.16 26.19 3.39
C ALA A 13 -16.69 25.24 4.50
N ASP A 14 -17.57 24.89 5.43
CA ASP A 14 -17.23 23.98 6.54
C ASP A 14 -16.89 22.58 6.03
N VAL A 15 -17.63 22.07 5.03
CA VAL A 15 -17.32 20.78 4.37
C VAL A 15 -15.97 20.83 3.70
N VAL A 16 -15.61 21.93 3.04
CA VAL A 16 -14.29 22.07 2.40
C VAL A 16 -13.18 21.99 3.44
N GLU A 17 -13.27 22.73 4.54
CA GLU A 17 -12.22 22.72 5.58
C GLU A 17 -12.15 21.39 6.32
N ALA A 18 -13.30 20.74 6.54
CA ALA A 18 -13.38 19.46 7.22
C ALA A 18 -12.97 18.28 6.34
N VAL A 19 -13.14 18.31 5.02
CA VAL A 19 -12.76 17.20 4.13
C VAL A 19 -11.37 17.43 3.52
N TYR A 20 -11.06 18.67 3.15
CA TYR A 20 -9.83 19.08 2.47
C TYR A 20 -9.03 20.07 3.32
N PRO A 21 -8.58 19.69 4.53
CA PRO A 21 -7.71 20.55 5.32
C PRO A 21 -6.42 20.85 4.56
N ARG A 22 -5.70 21.87 5.01
CA ARG A 22 -4.31 22.03 4.58
C ARG A 22 -3.49 20.83 5.05
N LEU A 23 -2.65 20.34 4.16
CA LEU A 23 -1.78 19.19 4.36
C LEU A 23 -0.33 19.65 4.22
N ASP A 24 0.54 19.07 5.02
CA ASP A 24 1.99 19.29 4.92
C ASP A 24 2.59 18.61 3.69
N HIS A 25 1.94 17.54 3.22
CA HIS A 25 2.35 16.76 2.05
C HIS A 25 1.16 16.45 1.12
N PRO A 26 1.35 16.56 -0.22
CA PRO A 26 0.35 16.16 -1.19
C PRO A 26 -0.03 14.68 -1.04
N ARG A 27 -1.33 14.39 -0.94
CA ARG A 27 -1.87 13.02 -0.97
C ARG A 27 -3.20 12.96 -1.70
N VAL A 28 -3.59 11.80 -2.21
CA VAL A 28 -4.92 11.61 -2.81
C VAL A 28 -5.99 11.78 -1.72
N VAL A 29 -6.98 12.62 -2.02
CA VAL A 29 -8.08 12.94 -1.10
C VAL A 29 -9.41 12.52 -1.71
N PHE A 30 -10.21 11.86 -0.88
CA PHE A 30 -11.56 11.42 -1.21
C PHE A 30 -12.56 12.38 -0.55
N LEU A 31 -13.69 12.61 -1.21
CA LEU A 31 -14.82 13.34 -0.64
C LEU A 31 -15.57 12.44 0.35
N ASP A 32 -15.01 12.19 1.53
CA ASP A 32 -15.63 11.38 2.59
C ASP A 32 -16.03 12.28 3.77
N ILE A 33 -17.33 12.41 4.04
CA ILE A 33 -17.85 13.15 5.21
C ILE A 33 -17.91 12.25 6.46
N GLY A 34 -17.62 10.96 6.34
CA GLY A 34 -17.51 10.04 7.47
C GLY A 34 -16.27 10.30 8.33
N GLY A 35 -16.13 9.49 9.39
CA GLY A 35 -14.95 9.48 10.26
C GLY A 35 -14.58 10.87 10.80
N ASP A 36 -13.31 11.24 10.65
CA ASP A 36 -12.76 12.48 11.23
C ASP A 36 -13.35 13.75 10.61
N ALA A 37 -13.78 13.72 9.35
CA ALA A 37 -14.45 14.87 8.72
C ALA A 37 -15.78 15.19 9.42
N ARG A 38 -16.52 14.15 9.83
CA ARG A 38 -17.76 14.28 10.62
C ARG A 38 -17.49 14.95 11.97
N GLY A 39 -16.47 14.50 12.68
CA GLY A 39 -16.06 15.06 13.97
C GLY A 39 -15.68 16.53 13.87
N ARG A 40 -14.88 16.90 12.85
CA ARG A 40 -14.51 18.30 12.58
C ARG A 40 -15.71 19.18 12.24
N LEU A 41 -16.66 18.68 11.46
CA LEU A 41 -17.91 19.41 11.17
C LEU A 41 -18.78 19.60 12.41
N ALA A 42 -18.90 18.56 13.24
CA ALA A 42 -19.63 18.59 14.50
C ALA A 42 -19.08 19.66 15.43
N GLU A 43 -17.76 19.69 15.60
CA GLU A 43 -17.06 20.69 16.39
C GLU A 43 -17.23 22.11 15.82
N ALA A 44 -16.96 22.30 14.53
CA ALA A 44 -17.04 23.61 13.86
C ALA A 44 -18.43 24.25 13.98
N ARG A 45 -19.49 23.43 14.03
CA ARG A 45 -20.88 23.88 14.17
C ARG A 45 -21.47 23.72 15.56
N SER A 46 -20.71 23.16 16.50
CA SER A 46 -21.18 22.87 17.86
C SER A 46 -22.48 22.05 17.88
N ILE A 47 -22.58 21.04 17.01
CA ILE A 47 -23.69 20.09 16.93
C ILE A 47 -23.19 18.67 17.22
N PRO A 48 -24.05 17.74 17.69
CA PRO A 48 -23.61 16.36 17.87
C PRO A 48 -23.28 15.72 16.52
N GLU A 49 -22.24 14.87 16.47
CA GLU A 49 -21.80 14.18 15.26
C GLU A 49 -22.96 13.49 14.52
N ASP A 50 -23.88 12.88 15.28
CA ASP A 50 -25.03 12.18 14.74
C ASP A 50 -25.93 13.04 13.84
N HIS A 51 -25.99 14.35 14.07
CA HIS A 51 -26.83 15.30 13.33
C HIS A 51 -26.15 15.95 12.11
N VAL A 52 -24.81 15.85 11.98
CA VAL A 52 -24.04 16.57 10.95
C VAL A 52 -24.57 16.31 9.54
N LEU A 53 -24.79 15.04 9.19
CA LEU A 53 -25.24 14.68 7.84
C LEU A 53 -26.67 15.14 7.58
N ASP A 54 -27.56 14.97 8.55
CA ASP A 54 -28.97 15.36 8.41
C ASP A 54 -29.11 16.88 8.23
N ASP A 55 -28.36 17.68 8.99
CA ASP A 55 -28.38 19.13 8.89
C ASP A 55 -27.73 19.66 7.61
N LEU A 56 -26.64 19.03 7.14
CA LEU A 56 -26.04 19.32 5.83
C LEU A 56 -27.04 19.03 4.72
N ILE A 57 -27.68 17.85 4.75
CA ILE A 57 -28.69 17.46 3.77
C ILE A 57 -29.84 18.46 3.79
N ALA A 58 -30.34 18.87 4.96
CA ALA A 58 -31.38 19.87 5.10
C ALA A 58 -30.97 21.23 4.48
N GLY A 59 -29.73 21.66 4.71
CA GLY A 59 -29.16 22.87 4.10
C GLY A 59 -29.13 22.81 2.57
N VAL A 60 -28.68 21.68 2.00
CA VAL A 60 -28.69 21.44 0.56
C VAL A 60 -30.12 21.42 0.02
N ARG A 61 -31.04 20.74 0.72
CA ARG A 61 -32.45 20.61 0.33
C ARG A 61 -33.15 21.96 0.24
N ALA A 62 -32.90 22.84 1.21
CA ALA A 62 -33.41 24.21 1.23
C ALA A 62 -32.87 25.10 0.09
N ALA A 63 -31.72 24.75 -0.49
CA ALA A 63 -31.08 25.47 -1.58
C ALA A 63 -31.45 24.93 -2.99
N LEU A 64 -32.18 23.81 -3.08
CA LEU A 64 -32.67 23.27 -4.35
C LEU A 64 -33.65 24.24 -5.04
N ARG A 65 -33.63 24.27 -6.37
CA ARG A 65 -34.73 24.92 -7.09
C ARG A 65 -36.01 24.11 -6.93
N SER A 66 -37.14 24.77 -6.75
CA SER A 66 -38.44 24.10 -6.58
C SER A 66 -39.08 23.66 -7.91
N THR A 67 -38.66 24.23 -9.04
CA THR A 67 -39.28 24.00 -10.35
C THR A 67 -38.39 23.22 -11.32
N GLY A 68 -39.02 22.48 -12.24
CA GLY A 68 -38.39 21.78 -13.37
C GLY A 68 -37.71 20.45 -13.04
N GLN A 69 -37.76 19.52 -14.02
CA GLN A 69 -37.30 18.14 -13.87
C GLN A 69 -35.77 17.99 -13.97
N ARG A 70 -35.12 18.91 -14.71
CA ARG A 70 -33.65 18.96 -14.93
C ARG A 70 -32.91 20.03 -14.12
N THR A 71 -33.62 20.79 -13.31
CA THR A 71 -33.13 22.07 -12.78
C THR A 71 -32.98 22.09 -11.27
N ALA A 72 -33.16 20.94 -10.58
CA ALA A 72 -33.08 20.90 -9.12
C ALA A 72 -31.72 21.44 -8.61
N PHE A 73 -30.64 21.13 -9.34
CA PHE A 73 -29.27 21.56 -9.01
C PHE A 73 -28.78 22.83 -9.73
N ALA A 74 -29.64 23.48 -10.52
CA ALA A 74 -29.21 24.60 -11.37
C ALA A 74 -28.63 25.78 -10.57
N THR A 75 -29.12 26.04 -9.36
CA THR A 75 -28.54 27.09 -8.48
C THR A 75 -27.05 26.82 -8.19
N PHE A 76 -26.69 25.56 -7.93
CA PHE A 76 -25.32 25.15 -7.64
C PHE A 76 -24.45 25.22 -8.90
N VAL A 77 -24.97 24.71 -10.03
CA VAL A 77 -24.26 24.78 -11.33
C VAL A 77 -24.00 26.24 -11.74
N ASP A 78 -25.01 27.11 -11.65
CA ASP A 78 -24.87 28.54 -12.00
C ASP A 78 -23.87 29.26 -11.08
N ALA A 79 -23.82 28.89 -9.79
CA ALA A 79 -22.84 29.42 -8.85
C ALA A 79 -21.43 28.93 -9.17
N THR A 80 -21.26 27.63 -9.42
CA THR A 80 -19.97 27.02 -9.76
C THR A 80 -19.42 27.52 -11.10
N GLN A 81 -20.27 27.74 -12.11
CA GLN A 81 -19.86 28.34 -13.38
C GLN A 81 -19.47 29.81 -13.27
N ARG A 82 -20.06 30.55 -12.31
CA ARG A 82 -19.62 31.92 -12.01
C ARG A 82 -18.29 31.91 -11.28
N TRP A 83 -18.12 31.00 -10.34
CA TRP A 83 -16.85 30.76 -9.64
C TRP A 83 -15.72 30.47 -10.64
N ARG A 84 -15.91 29.52 -11.58
CA ARG A 84 -14.93 29.18 -12.61
C ARG A 84 -14.47 30.35 -13.48
N ARG A 85 -15.37 31.32 -13.72
CA ARG A 85 -15.09 32.43 -14.64
C ARG A 85 -14.33 33.58 -13.98
N ASN A 86 -14.63 33.86 -12.70
CA ASN A 86 -14.35 35.16 -12.11
C ASN A 86 -13.86 35.07 -10.64
N THR A 87 -13.35 33.93 -10.19
CA THR A 87 -12.94 33.78 -8.78
C THR A 87 -11.49 33.37 -8.65
N ASP A 88 -10.86 33.92 -7.61
CA ASP A 88 -9.54 33.55 -7.12
C ASP A 88 -9.46 32.01 -6.92
N PRO A 89 -8.44 31.33 -7.47
CA PRO A 89 -8.25 29.89 -7.30
C PRO A 89 -8.12 29.44 -5.83
N THR A 90 -7.89 30.35 -4.88
CA THR A 90 -7.87 30.04 -3.44
C THR A 90 -9.26 29.76 -2.84
N VAL A 91 -10.33 30.28 -3.45
CA VAL A 91 -11.70 30.12 -2.94
C VAL A 91 -12.28 28.79 -3.44
N PRO A 92 -12.88 27.95 -2.59
CA PRO A 92 -13.42 26.67 -3.02
C PRO A 92 -14.70 26.81 -3.85
N PRO A 93 -15.00 25.84 -4.73
CA PRO A 93 -16.20 25.85 -5.53
C PRO A 93 -17.46 25.73 -4.65
N PRO A 94 -18.55 26.45 -4.96
CA PRO A 94 -19.79 26.44 -4.18
C PRO A 94 -20.65 25.19 -4.43
N GLY A 95 -20.05 24.10 -4.89
CA GLY A 95 -20.71 22.83 -5.21
C GLY A 95 -20.27 21.67 -4.32
N VAL A 96 -19.21 21.81 -3.51
CA VAL A 96 -18.61 20.73 -2.73
C VAL A 96 -19.61 20.13 -1.75
N GLY A 97 -20.38 20.94 -1.02
CA GLY A 97 -21.39 20.45 -0.10
C GLY A 97 -22.50 19.62 -0.78
N LEU A 98 -22.81 19.90 -2.06
CA LEU A 98 -23.76 19.09 -2.83
C LEU A 98 -23.12 17.78 -3.30
N LEU A 99 -21.86 17.84 -3.76
CA LEU A 99 -21.08 16.64 -4.10
C LEU A 99 -20.95 15.69 -2.91
N ALA A 100 -20.87 16.23 -1.71
CA ALA A 100 -20.79 15.45 -0.49
C ALA A 100 -22.09 14.66 -0.23
N VAL A 101 -23.26 15.24 -0.58
CA VAL A 101 -24.54 14.50 -0.59
C VAL A 101 -24.59 13.46 -1.73
N PHE A 102 -23.95 13.73 -2.87
CA PHE A 102 -23.85 12.76 -3.97
C PHE A 102 -23.03 11.53 -3.58
N GLU A 103 -21.94 11.73 -2.85
CA GLU A 103 -21.12 10.65 -2.30
C GLU A 103 -21.91 9.85 -1.26
N ARG A 104 -22.58 10.53 -0.32
CA ARG A 104 -23.42 9.86 0.68
C ARG A 104 -24.51 8.98 0.06
N ALA A 105 -25.11 9.40 -1.04
CA ALA A 105 -26.08 8.59 -1.79
C ALA A 105 -25.44 7.34 -2.41
N ALA A 106 -24.19 7.43 -2.88
CA ALA A 106 -23.43 6.28 -3.40
C ALA A 106 -23.09 5.30 -2.29
N GLU A 107 -22.70 5.82 -1.12
CA GLU A 107 -22.38 5.02 0.06
C GLU A 107 -23.60 4.19 0.54
N GLU A 108 -24.77 4.80 0.69
CA GLU A 108 -25.99 4.10 1.10
C GLU A 108 -26.43 3.03 0.08
N MET A 109 -26.25 3.31 -1.21
CA MET A 109 -26.53 2.34 -2.27
C MET A 109 -25.62 1.11 -2.15
N ALA A 110 -24.31 1.33 -1.94
CA ALA A 110 -23.33 0.25 -1.84
C ALA A 110 -23.62 -0.70 -0.67
N GLN A 111 -24.19 -0.18 0.44
CA GLN A 111 -24.54 -0.93 1.63
C GLN A 111 -25.82 -1.76 1.51
N ARG A 112 -26.85 -1.28 0.80
CA ARG A 112 -28.21 -1.86 0.86
C ARG A 112 -28.64 -2.64 -0.37
N ASP A 113 -28.44 -2.10 -1.57
CA ASP A 113 -29.23 -2.51 -2.75
C ASP A 113 -28.37 -2.94 -3.96
N GLY A 114 -27.04 -3.00 -3.82
CA GLY A 114 -26.12 -3.30 -4.92
C GLY A 114 -25.89 -2.12 -5.87
N MET A 115 -24.87 -2.22 -6.73
CA MET A 115 -24.39 -1.10 -7.57
C MET A 115 -25.16 -1.02 -8.87
N SER A 116 -26.35 -0.42 -8.85
CA SER A 116 -27.07 -0.08 -10.10
C SER A 116 -27.38 1.41 -10.15
N SER A 117 -27.24 2.02 -11.34
CA SER A 117 -27.64 3.41 -11.58
C SER A 117 -29.08 3.71 -11.16
N SER A 118 -29.95 2.71 -11.23
CA SER A 118 -31.34 2.78 -10.77
C SER A 118 -31.45 3.04 -9.26
N ASN A 119 -30.63 2.36 -8.47
CA ASN A 119 -30.64 2.44 -7.01
C ASN A 119 -30.03 3.75 -6.53
N TYR A 120 -28.94 4.20 -7.17
CA TYR A 120 -28.29 5.47 -6.85
C TYR A 120 -29.26 6.66 -6.87
N HIS A 121 -29.96 6.86 -7.99
CA HIS A 121 -30.91 7.97 -8.13
C HIS A 121 -32.13 7.82 -7.20
N GLY A 122 -32.48 6.60 -6.80
CA GLY A 122 -33.48 6.34 -5.77
C GLY A 122 -33.03 6.85 -4.40
N GLN A 123 -31.80 6.53 -3.98
CA GLN A 123 -31.24 7.01 -2.71
C GLN A 123 -31.05 8.53 -2.72
N LEU A 124 -30.53 9.10 -3.82
CA LEU A 124 -30.39 10.55 -3.96
C LEU A 124 -31.74 11.27 -3.87
N GLY A 125 -32.77 10.74 -4.53
CA GLY A 125 -34.14 11.27 -4.44
C GLY A 125 -34.70 11.21 -3.01
N ARG A 126 -34.44 10.11 -2.28
CA ARG A 126 -34.83 9.97 -0.87
C ARG A 126 -34.14 10.98 0.03
N LEU A 127 -32.83 11.15 -0.09
CA LEU A 127 -32.06 12.11 0.73
C LEU A 127 -32.47 13.56 0.46
N LEU A 128 -32.86 13.88 -0.78
CA LEU A 128 -33.23 15.25 -1.16
C LEU A 128 -34.75 15.50 -1.18
N GLU A 129 -35.57 14.51 -0.83
CA GLU A 129 -37.04 14.55 -0.91
C GLU A 129 -37.56 15.03 -2.28
N ILE A 130 -36.91 14.57 -3.35
CA ILE A 130 -37.35 14.79 -4.74
C ILE A 130 -37.62 13.45 -5.41
N ASP A 131 -38.45 13.45 -6.45
CA ASP A 131 -38.72 12.23 -7.19
C ASP A 131 -37.45 11.72 -7.89
N ARG A 132 -37.38 10.40 -8.06
CA ARG A 132 -36.22 9.72 -8.67
C ARG A 132 -35.89 10.23 -10.07
N THR A 133 -36.90 10.54 -10.88
CA THR A 133 -36.69 10.99 -12.27
C THR A 133 -36.02 12.36 -12.26
N ARG A 134 -36.52 13.27 -11.44
CA ARG A 134 -35.94 14.60 -11.23
C ARG A 134 -34.52 14.55 -10.67
N ALA A 135 -34.26 13.67 -9.69
CA ALA A 135 -32.92 13.44 -9.17
C ALA A 135 -31.95 12.97 -10.27
N SER A 136 -32.37 11.97 -11.06
CA SER A 136 -31.60 11.41 -12.17
C SER A 136 -31.27 12.45 -13.24
N GLU A 137 -32.28 13.16 -13.73
CA GLU A 137 -32.12 14.14 -14.81
C GLU A 137 -31.32 15.36 -14.37
N SER A 138 -31.56 15.87 -13.15
CA SER A 138 -30.80 16.99 -12.60
C SER A 138 -29.35 16.60 -12.33
N TYR A 139 -29.10 15.39 -11.84
CA TYR A 139 -27.74 14.89 -11.59
C TYR A 139 -26.94 14.80 -12.89
N ARG A 140 -27.50 14.18 -13.94
CA ARG A 140 -26.84 14.08 -15.25
C ARG A 140 -26.50 15.43 -15.87
N ALA A 141 -27.30 16.47 -15.58
CA ALA A 141 -27.04 17.82 -16.08
C ALA A 141 -25.98 18.59 -15.26
N ALA A 142 -25.69 18.17 -14.03
CA ALA A 142 -24.88 18.92 -13.08
C ALA A 142 -23.54 18.26 -12.72
N ALA A 143 -23.50 16.92 -12.64
CA ALA A 143 -22.42 16.17 -12.01
C ALA A 143 -21.05 16.50 -12.59
N ASP A 144 -20.86 16.43 -13.91
CA ASP A 144 -19.57 16.65 -14.57
C ASP A 144 -19.02 18.04 -14.24
N SER A 145 -19.84 19.08 -14.42
CA SER A 145 -19.45 20.46 -14.10
C SER A 145 -19.05 20.65 -12.64
N LEU A 146 -19.71 19.95 -11.70
CA LEU A 146 -19.38 20.06 -10.28
C LEU A 146 -18.08 19.32 -9.95
N TRP A 147 -17.94 18.06 -10.38
CA TRP A 147 -16.74 17.25 -10.15
C TRP A 147 -15.50 17.85 -10.77
N ASP A 148 -15.58 18.28 -12.03
CA ASP A 148 -14.45 18.92 -12.71
C ASP A 148 -14.03 20.22 -12.01
N SER A 149 -14.97 20.92 -11.34
CA SER A 149 -14.64 22.16 -10.61
C SER A 149 -13.87 21.86 -9.34
N LEU A 150 -14.25 20.78 -8.65
CA LEU A 150 -13.52 20.30 -7.47
C LEU A 150 -12.12 19.85 -7.86
N ALA A 151 -11.97 19.07 -8.93
CA ALA A 151 -10.67 18.66 -9.44
C ALA A 151 -9.80 19.87 -9.80
N THR A 152 -10.33 20.79 -10.61
CA THR A 152 -9.64 22.05 -10.99
C THR A 152 -9.21 22.85 -9.76
N TRP A 153 -10.06 22.94 -8.73
CA TRP A 153 -9.71 23.67 -7.51
C TRP A 153 -8.58 22.99 -6.73
N LEU A 154 -8.64 21.66 -6.57
CA LEU A 154 -7.59 20.88 -5.89
C LEU A 154 -6.27 20.93 -6.65
N ASP A 155 -6.30 20.86 -7.98
CA ASP A 155 -5.11 21.00 -8.82
C ASP A 155 -4.45 22.39 -8.62
N HIS A 156 -5.25 23.46 -8.57
CA HIS A 156 -4.74 24.80 -8.24
C HIS A 156 -4.20 24.95 -6.81
N GLN A 157 -4.52 24.04 -5.88
CA GLN A 157 -3.91 24.06 -4.55
C GLN A 157 -2.49 23.47 -4.54
N GLY A 158 -1.98 22.95 -5.66
CA GLY A 158 -0.62 22.39 -5.72
C GLY A 158 -0.41 21.24 -4.74
N GLY A 159 -1.47 20.49 -4.42
CA GLY A 159 -1.43 19.41 -3.42
C GLY A 159 -1.53 19.85 -1.97
N SER A 160 -1.55 21.15 -1.65
CA SER A 160 -1.66 21.66 -0.27
C SER A 160 -2.98 21.29 0.42
N ARG A 161 -3.98 20.85 -0.35
CA ARG A 161 -5.26 20.30 0.16
C ARG A 161 -5.55 18.91 -0.39
N GLY A 162 -4.53 18.25 -0.94
CA GLY A 162 -4.58 16.95 -1.58
C GLY A 162 -4.84 16.99 -3.09
N ARG A 163 -4.72 15.82 -3.73
CA ARG A 163 -4.96 15.58 -5.16
C ARG A 163 -6.31 14.88 -5.38
N PRO A 164 -7.07 15.25 -6.43
CA PRO A 164 -8.35 14.61 -6.70
C PRO A 164 -8.18 13.16 -7.19
N VAL A 165 -9.19 12.34 -6.93
CA VAL A 165 -9.34 11.03 -7.59
C VAL A 165 -9.84 11.24 -9.02
N THR A 166 -9.15 10.66 -10.01
CA THR A 166 -9.40 10.92 -11.44
C THR A 166 -10.21 9.83 -12.14
N PHE A 167 -10.34 8.64 -11.56
CA PHE A 167 -11.04 7.50 -12.19
C PHE A 167 -12.56 7.49 -11.91
N SER A 168 -13.28 6.62 -12.63
CA SER A 168 -14.73 6.42 -12.52
C SER A 168 -15.08 4.95 -12.50
N VAL A 169 -15.94 4.52 -11.56
CA VAL A 169 -16.26 3.10 -11.38
C VAL A 169 -17.36 2.60 -12.33
N GLY A 170 -17.10 1.51 -13.03
CA GLY A 170 -18.11 0.53 -13.47
C GLY A 170 -18.98 0.93 -14.66
N GLY A 171 -18.39 1.36 -15.79
CA GLY A 171 -19.09 1.61 -17.08
C GLY A 171 -20.24 2.63 -17.03
N HIS A 172 -20.52 3.19 -15.85
CA HIS A 172 -21.62 4.09 -15.57
C HIS A 172 -21.10 5.52 -15.65
N HIS A 173 -20.98 6.03 -16.89
CA HIS A 173 -20.46 7.37 -17.21
C HIS A 173 -20.90 8.46 -16.23
N TYR A 174 -22.16 8.43 -15.78
CA TYR A 174 -22.72 9.49 -14.95
C TYR A 174 -22.40 9.35 -13.46
N ILE A 175 -22.50 8.15 -12.89
CA ILE A 175 -22.36 7.95 -11.43
C ILE A 175 -20.99 7.44 -11.01
N GLY A 176 -20.14 7.08 -11.97
CA GLY A 176 -18.84 6.45 -11.72
C GLY A 176 -17.92 7.28 -10.83
N ARG A 177 -17.96 8.63 -10.95
CA ARG A 177 -17.17 9.53 -10.09
C ARG A 177 -17.65 9.52 -8.64
N ALA A 178 -18.96 9.59 -8.41
CA ALA A 178 -19.51 9.50 -7.05
C ALA A 178 -19.21 8.13 -6.42
N LEU A 179 -19.22 7.06 -7.22
CA LEU A 179 -18.83 5.73 -6.76
C LEU A 179 -17.34 5.62 -6.45
N ALA A 180 -16.47 6.24 -7.26
CA ALA A 180 -15.04 6.28 -7.01
C ALA A 180 -14.72 6.96 -5.67
N GLN A 181 -15.42 8.06 -5.35
CA GLN A 181 -15.26 8.76 -4.08
C GLN A 181 -15.71 7.92 -2.87
N ALA A 182 -16.77 7.12 -3.03
CA ALA A 182 -17.32 6.25 -1.97
C ALA A 182 -16.62 4.88 -1.87
N LEU A 183 -15.63 4.60 -2.72
CA LEU A 183 -15.05 3.26 -2.86
C LEU A 183 -14.18 2.92 -1.64
N ILE A 184 -13.22 3.80 -1.31
CA ILE A 184 -12.32 3.65 -0.18
C ILE A 184 -12.68 4.71 0.87
N ARG A 185 -13.18 4.27 2.02
CA ARG A 185 -13.53 5.15 3.14
C ARG A 185 -12.31 5.50 3.98
N ASP A 186 -12.44 6.48 4.86
CA ASP A 186 -11.37 6.83 5.81
C ASP A 186 -10.88 5.63 6.63
N THR A 187 -11.81 4.83 7.16
CA THR A 187 -11.46 3.61 7.91
C THR A 187 -10.77 2.57 7.03
N ASP A 188 -11.09 2.52 5.75
CA ASP A 188 -10.44 1.60 4.81
C ASP A 188 -9.00 2.06 4.53
N ARG A 189 -8.78 3.36 4.35
CA ARG A 189 -7.43 3.93 4.13
C ARG A 189 -6.47 3.59 5.28
N ARG A 190 -6.91 3.72 6.53
CA ARG A 190 -6.10 3.30 7.69
C ARG A 190 -5.75 1.80 7.66
N ARG A 191 -6.61 0.96 7.06
CA ARG A 191 -6.31 -0.47 6.84
C ARG A 191 -5.43 -0.72 5.64
N LEU A 192 -5.40 0.16 4.65
CA LEU A 192 -4.47 0.09 3.54
C LEU A 192 -3.04 0.39 4.00
N GLU A 193 -2.85 1.28 4.98
CA GLU A 193 -1.53 1.48 5.63
C GLU A 193 -1.03 0.16 6.27
N ASP A 194 -1.90 -0.56 7.00
CA ASP A 194 -1.59 -1.89 7.54
C ASP A 194 -1.17 -2.87 6.43
N PHE A 195 -1.89 -2.86 5.29
CA PHE A 195 -1.59 -3.68 4.12
C PHE A 195 -0.23 -3.35 3.51
N PHE A 196 0.06 -2.07 3.26
CA PHE A 196 1.34 -1.62 2.68
C PHE A 196 2.52 -2.02 3.57
N LEU A 197 2.36 -1.87 4.89
CA LEU A 197 3.36 -2.30 5.87
C LEU A 197 3.51 -3.81 5.95
N GLU A 198 2.43 -4.57 5.80
CA GLU A 198 2.43 -6.05 5.84
C GLU A 198 3.21 -6.65 4.67
N PHE A 199 3.11 -6.05 3.48
CA PHE A 199 3.80 -6.49 2.25
C PHE A 199 5.08 -5.71 1.93
N ASP A 200 5.55 -4.85 2.84
CA ASP A 200 6.78 -4.07 2.66
C ASP A 200 6.78 -3.20 1.40
N LEU A 201 5.62 -2.65 1.05
CA LEU A 201 5.48 -1.77 -0.10
C LEU A 201 6.15 -0.44 0.23
N PRO A 202 7.10 0.05 -0.60
CA PRO A 202 7.74 1.33 -0.32
C PRO A 202 6.72 2.48 -0.41
N PRO A 203 6.81 3.49 0.47
CA PRO A 203 6.04 4.71 0.33
C PRO A 203 6.27 5.35 -1.04
N ARG A 204 5.22 5.92 -1.63
CA ARG A 204 5.26 6.57 -2.95
C ARG A 204 5.76 5.66 -4.08
N SER A 205 5.68 4.34 -3.89
CA SER A 205 6.06 3.40 -4.94
C SER A 205 4.91 3.18 -5.92
N GLU A 206 5.27 2.99 -7.17
CA GLU A 206 4.39 2.42 -8.17
C GLU A 206 4.59 0.90 -8.23
N ILE A 207 3.47 0.19 -8.27
CA ILE A 207 3.43 -1.26 -8.41
C ILE A 207 2.51 -1.56 -9.58
N SER A 208 2.89 -2.53 -10.42
CA SER A 208 2.04 -2.91 -11.54
C SER A 208 0.69 -3.40 -11.04
N PHE A 209 -0.35 -3.13 -11.83
CA PHE A 209 -1.72 -3.45 -11.46
C PHE A 209 -1.90 -4.93 -11.04
N ASP A 210 -1.39 -5.88 -11.83
CA ASP A 210 -1.54 -7.32 -11.52
C ASP A 210 -0.81 -7.71 -10.24
N GLN A 211 0.38 -7.16 -10.02
CA GLN A 211 1.15 -7.42 -8.82
C GLN A 211 0.38 -6.92 -7.60
N LEU A 212 -0.11 -5.68 -7.65
CA LEU A 212 -0.91 -5.12 -6.55
C LEU A 212 -2.20 -5.92 -6.35
N GLN A 213 -2.85 -6.35 -7.42
CA GLN A 213 -4.05 -7.17 -7.37
C GLN A 213 -3.81 -8.50 -6.65
N ASP A 214 -2.75 -9.24 -7.00
CA ASP A 214 -2.39 -10.52 -6.38
C ASP A 214 -2.05 -10.34 -4.88
N LEU A 215 -1.29 -9.29 -4.52
CA LEU A 215 -0.97 -8.96 -3.13
C LEU A 215 -2.22 -8.58 -2.33
N PHE A 216 -3.07 -7.73 -2.91
CA PHE A 216 -4.30 -7.28 -2.28
C PHE A 216 -5.31 -8.42 -2.12
N GLU A 217 -5.41 -9.33 -3.08
CA GLU A 217 -6.21 -10.55 -2.95
C GLU A 217 -5.74 -11.42 -1.78
N SER A 218 -4.43 -11.68 -1.72
CA SER A 218 -3.80 -12.44 -0.65
C SER A 218 -4.11 -11.81 0.71
N TRP A 219 -4.00 -10.48 0.81
CA TRP A 219 -4.33 -9.75 2.03
C TRP A 219 -5.81 -9.83 2.40
N ILE A 220 -6.72 -9.60 1.45
CA ILE A 220 -8.17 -9.59 1.69
C ILE A 220 -8.66 -10.95 2.18
N VAL A 221 -8.13 -12.04 1.60
CA VAL A 221 -8.53 -13.42 1.90
C VAL A 221 -7.82 -13.95 3.16
N GLY A 222 -6.52 -13.67 3.30
CA GLY A 222 -5.69 -14.19 4.38
C GLY A 222 -5.81 -13.40 5.69
N SER A 223 -6.08 -12.08 5.61
CA SER A 223 -6.01 -11.18 6.76
C SER A 223 -7.34 -10.97 7.49
N ARG A 224 -7.25 -10.83 8.81
CA ARG A 224 -8.38 -10.38 9.65
C ARG A 224 -8.51 -8.85 9.70
N ARG A 225 -7.50 -8.12 9.21
CA ARG A 225 -7.41 -6.65 9.26
C ARG A 225 -8.31 -5.89 8.29
N PRO A 226 -8.61 -6.36 7.06
CA PRO A 226 -9.50 -5.65 6.15
C PRO A 226 -10.86 -5.37 6.77
N THR A 227 -11.49 -4.27 6.36
CA THR A 227 -12.85 -3.94 6.79
C THR A 227 -13.86 -4.87 6.13
N SER A 228 -15.07 -4.98 6.70
CA SER A 228 -16.17 -5.70 6.05
C SER A 228 -16.55 -5.06 4.71
N HIS A 229 -16.42 -3.73 4.59
CA HIS A 229 -16.68 -2.97 3.37
C HIS A 229 -15.70 -3.36 2.25
N LEU A 230 -14.38 -3.33 2.49
CA LEU A 230 -13.39 -3.75 1.49
C LEU A 230 -13.60 -5.20 1.04
N ARG A 231 -13.91 -6.11 1.97
CA ARG A 231 -14.25 -7.51 1.61
C ARG A 231 -15.49 -7.60 0.73
N ALA A 232 -16.52 -6.81 1.01
CA ALA A 232 -17.75 -6.78 0.22
C ALA A 232 -17.55 -6.17 -1.17
N LEU A 233 -16.68 -5.18 -1.31
CA LEU A 233 -16.28 -4.64 -2.60
C LEU A 233 -15.47 -5.65 -3.41
N TRP A 234 -14.48 -6.29 -2.78
CA TRP A 234 -13.64 -7.30 -3.43
C TRP A 234 -14.43 -8.51 -3.95
N ALA A 235 -15.55 -8.85 -3.31
CA ALA A 235 -16.42 -9.93 -3.78
C ALA A 235 -17.10 -9.66 -5.14
N LYS A 236 -17.11 -8.39 -5.60
CA LYS A 236 -17.79 -7.97 -6.83
C LYS A 236 -16.78 -7.80 -7.98
N ALA A 237 -16.83 -8.70 -8.97
CA ALA A 237 -15.84 -8.76 -10.03
C ALA A 237 -15.73 -7.48 -10.87
N ASP A 238 -16.84 -6.78 -11.09
CA ASP A 238 -16.94 -5.51 -11.83
C ASP A 238 -16.32 -4.30 -11.10
N VAL A 239 -15.99 -4.46 -9.83
CA VAL A 239 -15.44 -3.39 -8.96
C VAL A 239 -13.97 -3.61 -8.66
N ARG A 240 -13.47 -4.85 -8.77
CA ARG A 240 -12.09 -5.22 -8.38
C ARG A 240 -11.05 -4.34 -9.05
N GLU A 241 -11.17 -4.13 -10.36
CA GLU A 241 -10.21 -3.35 -11.14
C GLU A 241 -10.08 -1.92 -10.61
N HIS A 242 -11.20 -1.19 -10.56
CA HIS A 242 -11.23 0.16 -10.00
C HIS A 242 -10.80 0.23 -8.52
N LEU A 243 -11.03 -0.83 -7.74
CA LEU A 243 -10.57 -0.88 -6.35
C LEU A 243 -9.05 -1.03 -6.28
N VAL A 244 -8.43 -1.82 -7.15
CA VAL A 244 -6.97 -1.96 -7.20
C VAL A 244 -6.33 -0.67 -7.70
N GLU A 245 -6.89 -0.01 -8.71
CA GLU A 245 -6.46 1.32 -9.16
C GLU A 245 -6.49 2.33 -8.01
N ALA A 246 -7.60 2.36 -7.26
CA ALA A 246 -7.75 3.22 -6.09
C ALA A 246 -6.71 2.92 -5.00
N VAL A 247 -6.39 1.65 -4.77
CA VAL A 247 -5.35 1.24 -3.81
C VAL A 247 -3.96 1.65 -4.31
N ALA A 248 -3.69 1.58 -5.62
CA ALA A 248 -2.45 2.01 -6.24
C ALA A 248 -2.24 3.52 -6.04
N ASP A 249 -3.28 4.32 -6.32
CA ASP A 249 -3.27 5.77 -6.09
C ASP A 249 -3.01 6.12 -4.62
N VAL A 250 -3.63 5.37 -3.71
CA VAL A 250 -3.39 5.55 -2.26
C VAL A 250 -1.96 5.20 -1.90
N LEU A 251 -1.37 4.14 -2.47
CA LEU A 251 0.04 3.76 -2.25
C LEU A 251 1.02 4.82 -2.79
N ALA A 252 0.77 5.31 -4.01
CA ALA A 252 1.59 6.35 -4.64
C ALA A 252 1.56 7.67 -3.85
N ALA A 253 0.44 7.96 -3.17
CA ALA A 253 0.29 9.11 -2.30
C ALA A 253 0.77 8.88 -0.86
N TRP A 254 0.93 7.63 -0.44
CA TRP A 254 1.27 7.30 0.93
C TRP A 254 2.74 7.61 1.21
N ASP A 255 2.99 8.34 2.29
CA ASP A 255 4.30 8.84 2.69
C ASP A 255 5.02 7.95 3.73
N GLY A 256 4.44 6.78 4.04
CA GLY A 256 4.98 5.83 5.01
C GLY A 256 4.49 6.04 6.43
N THR A 257 3.72 7.09 6.69
CA THR A 257 3.15 7.35 8.03
C THR A 257 2.00 6.41 8.35
N VAL A 258 1.79 6.15 9.65
CA VAL A 258 0.70 5.32 10.13
C VAL A 258 -0.27 6.21 10.89
N SER A 259 -1.56 6.12 10.55
CA SER A 259 -2.61 6.83 11.25
C SER A 259 -2.80 6.25 12.65
N GLU A 260 -3.07 7.13 13.62
CA GLU A 260 -3.46 6.70 14.95
C GLU A 260 -4.78 5.93 14.89
N SER A 261 -4.80 4.75 15.48
CA SER A 261 -6.01 3.93 15.59
C SER A 261 -6.57 4.01 17.01
N THR A 262 -7.89 4.04 17.16
CA THR A 262 -8.56 4.00 18.47
C THR A 262 -8.54 2.61 19.12
N ARG A 263 -7.85 1.62 18.55
CA ARG A 263 -7.80 0.25 19.07
C ARG A 263 -6.64 0.05 20.03
N THR A 264 -6.93 -0.63 21.13
CA THR A 264 -5.95 -1.24 22.04
C THR A 264 -5.18 -2.34 21.31
N GLY A 265 -3.97 -2.02 20.84
CA GLY A 265 -3.05 -2.92 20.15
C GLY A 265 -1.81 -2.17 19.70
N SER A 266 -0.71 -2.90 19.44
CA SER A 266 0.53 -2.30 18.94
C SER A 266 0.32 -1.66 17.57
N GLN A 267 0.59 -0.36 17.42
CA GLN A 267 0.48 0.37 16.16
C GLN A 267 1.86 0.69 15.63
N GLY A 268 2.22 0.04 14.54
CA GLY A 268 3.53 0.25 13.93
C GLY A 268 4.37 -1.02 13.87
N ARG A 269 5.62 -0.83 13.43
CA ARG A 269 6.53 -1.93 13.10
C ARG A 269 7.97 -1.54 13.38
N VAL A 270 8.75 -2.50 13.87
CA VAL A 270 10.20 -2.38 14.06
C VAL A 270 10.88 -3.25 13.02
N ARG A 271 11.94 -2.73 12.40
CA ARG A 271 12.73 -3.42 11.36
C ARG A 271 14.22 -3.21 11.60
N LEU A 272 15.02 -4.21 11.26
CA LEU A 272 16.47 -4.06 11.21
C LEU A 272 16.88 -3.23 9.99
N THR A 273 17.93 -2.43 10.16
CA THR A 273 18.62 -1.73 9.07
C THR A 273 20.11 -2.06 9.12
N LEU A 274 20.75 -2.03 7.95
CA LEU A 274 22.18 -2.23 7.79
C LEU A 274 22.73 -1.14 6.86
N ALA A 275 23.73 -0.41 7.34
CA ALA A 275 24.56 0.43 6.48
C ALA A 275 25.96 -0.13 6.34
N GLU A 276 26.52 0.09 5.15
CA GLU A 276 27.87 -0.35 4.82
C GLU A 276 28.80 0.85 4.73
N ARG A 277 29.98 0.74 5.34
CA ARG A 277 31.05 1.71 5.22
C ARG A 277 32.11 1.16 4.29
N ALA A 278 32.06 1.59 3.02
CA ALA A 278 32.92 1.06 1.96
C ALA A 278 34.42 1.12 2.29
N LEU A 279 34.89 2.21 2.91
CA LEU A 279 36.30 2.43 3.23
C LEU A 279 36.84 1.48 4.31
N THR A 280 36.02 1.15 5.30
CA THR A 280 36.41 0.30 6.44
C THR A 280 35.94 -1.14 6.31
N ARG A 281 35.13 -1.45 5.27
CA ARG A 281 34.40 -2.71 5.13
C ARG A 281 33.66 -3.12 6.41
N SER A 282 33.20 -2.12 7.16
CA SER A 282 32.44 -2.33 8.38
C SER A 282 30.95 -2.16 8.10
N ILE A 283 30.13 -2.87 8.86
CA ILE A 283 28.68 -2.71 8.82
C ILE A 283 28.21 -1.96 10.07
N THR A 284 27.03 -1.36 10.00
CA THR A 284 26.37 -0.81 11.18
C THR A 284 24.92 -1.25 11.16
N LEU A 285 24.52 -1.97 12.21
CA LEU A 285 23.14 -2.39 12.41
C LEU A 285 22.37 -1.31 13.17
N GLY A 286 21.13 -1.08 12.77
CA GLY A 286 20.22 -0.14 13.41
C GLY A 286 18.79 -0.65 13.40
N LEU A 287 17.88 0.15 13.96
CA LEU A 287 16.45 -0.12 13.94
C LEU A 287 15.71 1.05 13.30
N SER A 288 14.80 0.72 12.38
CA SER A 288 13.83 1.64 11.81
C SER A 288 12.45 1.32 12.38
N LEU A 289 11.76 2.33 12.90
CA LEU A 289 10.44 2.21 13.49
C LEU A 289 9.42 2.95 12.64
N THR A 290 8.38 2.28 12.18
CA THR A 290 7.24 2.93 11.51
C THR A 290 6.13 3.09 12.53
N LEU A 291 5.86 4.32 12.98
CA LEU A 291 4.97 4.65 14.09
C LEU A 291 4.01 5.80 13.74
N PRO A 292 2.86 5.95 14.43
CA PRO A 292 2.02 7.14 14.29
C PRO A 292 2.74 8.41 14.75
N ARG A 293 2.42 9.57 14.18
CA ARG A 293 3.07 10.87 14.49
C ARG A 293 4.61 10.78 14.48
N SER A 294 5.17 10.14 13.47
CA SER A 294 6.62 9.89 13.36
C SER A 294 7.43 11.14 13.02
N ASP A 295 6.77 12.26 12.78
CA ASP A 295 7.30 13.61 12.63
C ASP A 295 7.65 14.30 13.97
N GLU A 296 7.18 13.77 15.10
CA GLU A 296 7.39 14.35 16.42
C GLU A 296 8.40 13.53 17.26
N PRO A 297 9.54 14.14 17.66
CA PRO A 297 10.47 13.50 18.60
C PRO A 297 9.81 13.20 19.94
N ARG A 298 10.04 11.99 20.49
CA ARG A 298 9.46 11.59 21.77
C ARG A 298 10.24 10.49 22.47
N ALA A 299 9.99 10.32 23.77
CA ALA A 299 10.61 9.28 24.57
C ALA A 299 9.83 7.95 24.47
N ALA A 300 10.57 6.84 24.51
CA ALA A 300 10.05 5.48 24.65
C ALA A 300 10.88 4.68 25.65
N HIS A 301 10.47 3.46 25.96
CA HIS A 301 11.22 2.56 26.86
C HIS A 301 11.60 1.28 26.14
N LEU A 302 12.90 0.97 26.08
CA LEU A 302 13.43 -0.30 25.60
C LEU A 302 13.46 -1.31 26.76
N HIS A 303 12.87 -2.48 26.59
CA HIS A 303 12.93 -3.55 27.59
C HIS A 303 14.25 -4.31 27.48
N THR A 304 15.02 -4.31 28.56
CA THR A 304 16.33 -4.97 28.65
C THR A 304 16.29 -6.04 29.74
N VAL A 305 17.30 -6.91 29.79
CA VAL A 305 17.44 -7.94 30.85
C VAL A 305 17.49 -7.31 32.25
N THR A 306 18.07 -6.10 32.36
CA THR A 306 18.19 -5.35 33.62
C THR A 306 16.98 -4.48 33.96
N GLY A 307 15.97 -4.43 33.09
CA GLY A 307 14.77 -3.61 33.23
C GLY A 307 14.58 -2.59 32.09
N PRO A 308 13.48 -1.82 32.09
CA PRO A 308 13.23 -0.83 31.04
C PRO A 308 14.24 0.32 31.08
N VAL A 309 14.76 0.72 29.92
CA VAL A 309 15.68 1.85 29.74
C VAL A 309 15.01 2.90 28.86
N ALA A 310 15.01 4.16 29.31
CA ALA A 310 14.47 5.26 28.54
C ALA A 310 15.34 5.54 27.31
N ILE A 311 14.69 5.76 26.17
CA ILE A 311 15.31 6.03 24.88
C ILE A 311 14.59 7.19 24.19
N ASP A 312 15.32 7.92 23.34
CA ASP A 312 14.75 8.96 22.50
C ASP A 312 14.47 8.41 21.10
N LEU A 313 13.23 8.57 20.65
CA LEU A 313 12.82 8.34 19.27
C LEU A 313 12.92 9.66 18.51
N LEU A 314 13.63 9.63 17.39
CA LEU A 314 13.81 10.79 16.52
C LEU A 314 13.16 10.53 15.17
N PRO A 315 12.44 11.51 14.61
CA PRO A 315 11.97 11.46 13.23
C PRO A 315 13.14 11.19 12.30
N ALA A 316 12.95 10.21 11.42
CA ALA A 316 13.85 9.92 10.31
C ALA A 316 13.15 10.37 9.00
N ARG A 317 13.10 9.51 7.98
CA ARG A 317 12.50 9.85 6.68
C ARG A 317 11.25 9.02 6.41
N LEU A 318 10.32 9.56 5.62
CA LEU A 318 9.13 8.87 5.11
C LEU A 318 8.37 8.09 6.20
N GLY A 319 7.90 8.81 7.22
CA GLY A 319 7.07 8.23 8.27
C GLY A 319 7.79 7.26 9.23
N THR A 320 9.13 7.21 9.20
CA THR A 320 9.94 6.38 10.11
C THR A 320 10.59 7.20 11.22
N MET A 321 10.92 6.52 12.31
CA MET A 321 11.72 7.00 13.43
C MET A 321 12.90 6.08 13.68
N ILE A 322 13.95 6.62 14.30
CA ILE A 322 15.13 5.89 14.76
C ILE A 322 15.34 6.09 16.26
N ILE A 323 16.14 5.22 16.87
CA ILE A 323 16.55 5.35 18.28
C ILE A 323 17.89 6.07 18.33
N ARG A 324 17.93 7.21 19.02
CA ARG A 324 19.16 7.99 19.22
C ARG A 324 20.25 7.12 19.86
N ASP A 325 21.47 7.16 19.31
CA ASP A 325 22.66 6.53 19.88
C ASP A 325 22.53 4.99 20.09
N LEU A 326 21.67 4.33 19.31
CA LEU A 326 21.39 2.89 19.47
C LEU A 326 22.65 2.02 19.47
N LYS A 327 23.64 2.34 18.64
CA LYS A 327 24.92 1.63 18.53
C LYS A 327 25.76 1.65 19.82
N HIS A 328 25.51 2.63 20.70
CA HIS A 328 26.16 2.74 22.00
C HIS A 328 25.36 2.05 23.10
N LEU A 329 24.05 1.92 22.88
CA LEU A 329 23.11 1.30 23.81
C LEU A 329 23.09 -0.23 23.68
N VAL A 330 22.94 -0.76 22.47
CA VAL A 330 22.72 -2.19 22.22
C VAL A 330 23.83 -2.76 21.33
N GLU A 331 24.33 -3.94 21.67
CA GLU A 331 25.35 -4.61 20.85
C GLU A 331 24.74 -5.23 19.58
N PRO A 332 25.48 -5.26 18.44
CA PRO A 332 24.99 -5.86 17.19
C PRO A 332 24.48 -7.29 17.32
N ARG A 333 25.09 -8.10 18.21
CA ARG A 333 24.66 -9.48 18.50
C ARG A 333 23.24 -9.52 19.07
N ASP A 334 22.93 -8.60 19.98
CA ASP A 334 21.65 -8.53 20.67
C ASP A 334 20.54 -8.02 19.75
N LEU A 335 20.88 -7.14 18.79
CA LEU A 335 19.94 -6.73 17.73
C LEU A 335 19.52 -7.90 16.82
N LEU A 336 20.42 -8.85 16.55
CA LEU A 336 20.13 -10.00 15.68
C LEU A 336 19.50 -11.19 16.41
N SER A 337 19.88 -11.40 17.68
CA SER A 337 19.54 -12.61 18.43
C SER A 337 18.54 -12.37 19.56
N GLY A 338 18.36 -11.13 20.00
CA GLY A 338 17.48 -10.74 21.10
C GLY A 338 16.05 -10.45 20.64
N VAL A 339 15.11 -10.53 21.58
CA VAL A 339 13.74 -10.02 21.39
C VAL A 339 13.72 -8.55 21.78
N ILE A 340 13.63 -7.66 20.80
CA ILE A 340 13.56 -6.23 21.04
C ILE A 340 12.11 -5.86 21.35
N GLU A 341 11.82 -5.45 22.58
CA GLU A 341 10.51 -4.94 22.98
C GLU A 341 10.62 -3.47 23.40
N LEU A 342 9.70 -2.64 22.92
CA LEU A 342 9.67 -1.21 23.22
C LEU A 342 8.26 -0.79 23.65
N ASP A 343 8.15 0.05 24.66
CA ASP A 343 6.89 0.72 25.03
C ASP A 343 6.94 2.18 24.56
N ASP A 344 6.10 2.52 23.58
CA ASP A 344 5.86 3.88 23.11
C ASP A 344 4.52 4.41 23.63
N SER A 345 4.48 5.69 23.96
CA SER A 345 3.29 6.32 24.54
C SER A 345 2.07 6.40 23.61
N ILE A 346 2.29 6.34 22.29
CA ILE A 346 1.24 6.47 21.26
C ILE A 346 1.00 5.12 20.60
N ALA A 347 2.05 4.49 20.09
CA ALA A 347 2.03 3.21 19.40
C ALA A 347 1.78 2.00 20.32
N GLY A 348 1.93 2.17 21.64
CA GLY A 348 1.88 1.09 22.62
C GLY A 348 3.12 0.20 22.57
N ARG A 349 2.95 -1.09 22.91
CA ARG A 349 4.06 -2.04 22.99
C ARG A 349 4.41 -2.62 21.62
N LEU A 350 5.64 -2.41 21.16
CA LEU A 350 6.18 -2.91 19.91
C LEU A 350 7.15 -4.06 20.19
N ARG A 351 7.29 -4.97 19.21
CA ARG A 351 8.17 -6.13 19.33
C ARG A 351 8.78 -6.52 17.99
N HIS A 352 10.09 -6.72 17.98
CA HIS A 352 10.83 -7.39 16.91
C HIS A 352 11.35 -8.73 17.42
N ASN A 353 11.14 -9.79 16.65
CA ASN A 353 11.57 -11.14 17.00
C ASN A 353 12.82 -11.51 16.20
N PRO A 354 13.80 -12.19 16.83
CA PRO A 354 15.00 -12.63 16.14
C PRO A 354 14.64 -13.69 15.09
N ARG A 355 15.34 -13.64 13.95
CA ARG A 355 15.21 -14.59 12.83
C ARG A 355 16.55 -15.24 12.55
N ARG A 356 16.58 -16.42 11.90
CA ARG A 356 17.82 -17.06 11.44
C ARG A 356 18.30 -16.53 10.10
N LEU A 357 17.38 -15.97 9.33
CA LEU A 357 17.62 -15.26 8.08
C LEU A 357 16.95 -13.89 8.16
N VAL A 358 17.74 -12.84 7.97
CA VAL A 358 17.25 -11.48 7.79
C VAL A 358 17.53 -11.07 6.35
N VAL A 359 16.44 -10.86 5.61
CA VAL A 359 16.48 -10.43 4.21
C VAL A 359 16.43 -8.91 4.19
N LEU A 360 17.43 -8.27 3.57
CA LEU A 360 17.51 -6.82 3.49
C LEU A 360 17.45 -6.38 2.03
N ARG A 361 16.56 -5.43 1.72
CA ARG A 361 16.47 -4.77 0.42
C ARG A 361 17.10 -3.38 0.51
N LYS A 362 17.83 -2.97 -0.51
CA LYS A 362 18.44 -1.63 -0.55
C LYS A 362 17.37 -0.58 -0.81
N GLU A 363 17.28 0.42 0.05
CA GLU A 363 16.47 1.61 -0.19
C GLU A 363 17.26 2.58 -1.11
N GLU A 364 16.67 2.94 -2.26
CA GLU A 364 17.38 3.72 -3.29
C GLU A 364 17.79 5.12 -2.80
N MET A 365 16.95 5.78 -2.02
CA MET A 365 17.18 7.17 -1.59
C MET A 365 18.29 7.32 -0.54
N THR A 366 18.43 6.35 0.36
CA THR A 366 19.39 6.41 1.48
C THR A 366 20.61 5.52 1.25
N GLY A 367 20.48 4.53 0.37
CA GLY A 367 21.47 3.46 0.19
C GLY A 367 21.56 2.51 1.38
N VAL A 368 20.68 2.64 2.38
CA VAL A 368 20.61 1.76 3.55
C VAL A 368 19.85 0.49 3.18
N TRP A 369 20.29 -0.63 3.72
CA TRP A 369 19.62 -1.92 3.57
C TRP A 369 18.57 -2.06 4.68
N GLN A 370 17.32 -2.29 4.31
CA GLN A 370 16.21 -2.39 5.25
C GLN A 370 15.61 -3.80 5.23
N GLU A 371 15.27 -4.31 6.41
CA GLU A 371 14.62 -5.61 6.56
C GLU A 371 13.26 -5.63 5.86
N VAL A 372 13.06 -6.69 5.08
CA VAL A 372 11.80 -7.02 4.40
C VAL A 372 11.34 -8.42 4.82
N SER A 373 10.03 -8.58 4.99
CA SER A 373 9.37 -9.87 5.19
C SER A 373 9.21 -10.64 3.89
N GLN A 374 9.12 -9.94 2.76
CA GLN A 374 8.84 -10.51 1.44
C GLN A 374 9.70 -9.85 0.38
N VAL A 375 10.06 -10.63 -0.65
CA VAL A 375 10.86 -10.18 -1.80
C VAL A 375 10.00 -10.15 -3.06
N ALA A 376 10.39 -9.32 -4.01
CA ALA A 376 9.87 -9.33 -5.37
C ALA A 376 10.95 -9.81 -6.35
N VAL A 377 10.50 -10.31 -7.51
CA VAL A 377 11.41 -10.56 -8.63
C VAL A 377 12.11 -9.26 -9.03
N GLY A 378 13.40 -9.35 -9.29
CA GLY A 378 14.29 -8.22 -9.57
C GLY A 378 14.82 -7.49 -8.34
N ASP A 379 14.39 -7.85 -7.11
CA ASP A 379 14.95 -7.23 -5.89
C ASP A 379 16.45 -7.54 -5.76
N ALA A 380 17.25 -6.49 -5.53
CA ALA A 380 18.63 -6.61 -5.11
C ALA A 380 18.68 -6.70 -3.58
N LEU A 381 19.30 -7.77 -3.08
CA LEU A 381 19.25 -8.18 -1.68
C LEU A 381 20.65 -8.33 -1.07
N THR A 382 20.69 -8.07 0.24
CA THR A 382 21.77 -8.46 1.14
C THR A 382 21.16 -9.29 2.26
N LEU A 383 21.78 -10.43 2.58
CA LEU A 383 21.24 -11.38 3.55
C LEU A 383 22.17 -11.48 4.76
N LEU A 384 21.61 -11.40 5.95
CA LEU A 384 22.28 -11.82 7.18
C LEU A 384 21.76 -13.21 7.55
N VAL A 385 22.68 -14.16 7.66
CA VAL A 385 22.36 -15.58 7.79
C VAL A 385 23.09 -16.15 8.99
N ARG A 386 22.38 -16.82 9.89
CA ARG A 386 23.00 -17.54 11.00
C ARG A 386 23.77 -18.74 10.48
N ASP A 387 24.93 -19.03 11.08
CA ASP A 387 25.86 -20.09 10.62
C ASP A 387 25.23 -21.48 10.50
N ASP A 388 24.15 -21.74 11.23
CA ASP A 388 23.45 -23.03 11.25
C ASP A 388 22.38 -23.17 10.15
N LEU A 389 22.16 -22.15 9.33
CA LEU A 389 21.18 -22.15 8.24
C LEU A 389 21.90 -22.24 6.88
N GLU A 390 21.70 -23.36 6.19
CA GLU A 390 22.22 -23.58 4.84
C GLU A 390 21.25 -23.02 3.79
N LEU A 391 21.77 -22.13 2.92
CA LEU A 391 21.00 -21.47 1.85
C LEU A 391 21.54 -21.73 0.44
N GLY A 392 22.65 -22.46 0.29
CA GLY A 392 23.37 -22.59 -0.98
C GLY A 392 22.48 -23.05 -2.14
N ASP A 393 21.78 -24.17 -1.97
CA ASP A 393 20.92 -24.74 -3.02
C ASP A 393 19.73 -23.82 -3.35
N LEU A 394 19.11 -23.23 -2.31
CA LEU A 394 18.00 -22.31 -2.49
C LEU A 394 18.44 -21.04 -3.25
N LEU A 395 19.58 -20.46 -2.87
CA LEU A 395 20.13 -19.29 -3.57
C LEU A 395 20.51 -19.61 -5.01
N ALA A 396 21.04 -20.80 -5.28
CA ALA A 396 21.35 -21.23 -6.64
C ALA A 396 20.09 -21.40 -7.51
N GLU A 397 18.95 -21.74 -6.90
CA GLU A 397 17.67 -21.86 -7.59
C GLU A 397 17.01 -20.49 -7.84
N VAL A 398 16.97 -19.62 -6.81
CA VAL A 398 16.22 -18.35 -6.87
C VAL A 398 17.04 -17.19 -7.43
N SER A 399 18.37 -17.22 -7.30
CA SER A 399 19.22 -16.10 -7.70
C SER A 399 19.65 -16.18 -9.15
N GLY A 400 19.57 -15.04 -9.84
CA GLY A 400 20.07 -14.90 -11.22
C GLY A 400 21.48 -14.36 -11.36
N THR A 401 22.11 -13.97 -10.27
CA THR A 401 23.44 -13.35 -10.22
C THR A 401 24.39 -14.24 -9.46
N SER A 402 25.70 -13.95 -9.50
CA SER A 402 26.66 -14.55 -8.57
C SER A 402 26.65 -13.81 -7.22
N TRP A 403 26.68 -14.53 -6.11
CA TRP A 403 26.70 -13.98 -4.76
C TRP A 403 28.01 -14.29 -4.04
N SER A 404 28.35 -13.47 -3.04
CA SER A 404 29.55 -13.63 -2.21
C SER A 404 29.19 -13.74 -0.74
N ILE A 405 29.90 -14.61 -0.01
CA ILE A 405 29.70 -14.85 1.43
C ILE A 405 30.87 -14.23 2.18
N HIS A 406 30.56 -13.44 3.21
CA HIS A 406 31.53 -12.76 4.07
C HIS A 406 31.27 -13.18 5.52
N ASN A 407 32.32 -13.60 6.23
CA ASN A 407 32.21 -13.97 7.65
C ASN A 407 32.65 -12.80 8.55
N ALA A 408 32.55 -13.00 9.87
CA ALA A 408 33.01 -12.03 10.86
C ALA A 408 34.52 -11.70 10.75
N SER A 409 35.32 -12.56 10.11
CA SER A 409 36.74 -12.27 9.77
C SER A 409 36.90 -11.26 8.64
N ASP A 410 35.92 -11.17 7.74
CA ASP A 410 36.02 -10.45 6.47
C ASP A 410 35.32 -9.09 6.54
N THR A 411 34.33 -8.97 7.44
CA THR A 411 33.49 -7.79 7.63
C THR A 411 33.55 -7.34 9.09
N ALA A 412 34.08 -6.14 9.32
CA ALA A 412 34.13 -5.57 10.66
C ALA A 412 32.71 -5.28 11.19
N ASP A 413 32.53 -5.45 12.50
CA ASP A 413 31.25 -5.28 13.22
C ASP A 413 30.14 -6.31 12.88
N LEU A 414 30.45 -7.36 12.11
CA LEU A 414 29.57 -8.53 11.95
C LEU A 414 29.73 -9.49 13.14
N PRO A 415 28.64 -9.82 13.88
CA PRO A 415 28.73 -10.73 15.02
C PRO A 415 29.20 -12.14 14.65
N SER A 416 29.95 -12.78 15.56
CA SER A 416 30.28 -14.21 15.43
C SER A 416 29.01 -15.07 15.38
N GLY A 417 28.98 -16.11 14.54
CA GLY A 417 27.79 -16.94 14.34
C GLY A 417 26.90 -16.48 13.18
N TRP A 418 27.31 -15.43 12.46
CA TRP A 418 26.58 -14.84 11.35
C TRP A 418 27.47 -14.65 10.12
N LYS A 419 26.85 -14.83 8.96
CA LYS A 419 27.42 -14.59 7.63
C LYS A 419 26.63 -13.49 6.94
N LEU A 420 27.33 -12.69 6.15
CA LEU A 420 26.75 -11.67 5.29
C LEU A 420 26.86 -12.14 3.83
N ILE A 421 25.73 -12.26 3.14
CA ILE A 421 25.67 -12.63 1.72
C ILE A 421 25.30 -11.40 0.90
N ARG A 422 26.12 -11.08 -0.10
CA ARG A 422 25.96 -9.89 -0.97
C ARG A 422 25.76 -10.29 -2.43
N GLY A 423 25.08 -9.41 -3.18
CA GLY A 423 24.91 -9.54 -4.63
C GLY A 423 23.82 -10.52 -5.03
N VAL A 424 22.85 -10.80 -4.15
CA VAL A 424 21.73 -11.67 -4.44
C VAL A 424 20.67 -10.88 -5.19
N THR A 425 20.31 -11.31 -6.39
CA THR A 425 19.14 -10.80 -7.12
C THR A 425 18.14 -11.92 -7.32
N ILE A 426 16.89 -11.72 -6.91
CA ILE A 426 15.81 -12.71 -7.07
C ILE A 426 15.34 -12.69 -8.52
N LEU A 427 15.52 -13.80 -9.24
CA LEU A 427 14.95 -13.96 -10.59
C LEU A 427 13.88 -15.04 -10.66
N ASN A 428 14.04 -16.13 -9.90
CA ASN A 428 13.15 -17.28 -10.01
C ASN A 428 12.43 -17.57 -8.69
N ARG A 429 11.30 -18.26 -8.79
CA ARG A 429 10.63 -18.93 -7.68
C ARG A 429 11.19 -20.36 -7.51
N PRO A 430 11.44 -20.82 -6.28
CA PRO A 430 11.84 -22.21 -6.07
C PRO A 430 10.67 -23.17 -6.31
N VAL A 431 10.95 -24.36 -6.84
CA VAL A 431 9.97 -25.41 -7.18
C VAL A 431 9.49 -26.18 -5.94
N GLY A 432 10.23 -26.12 -4.84
CA GLY A 432 9.91 -26.79 -3.57
C GLY A 432 8.94 -26.03 -2.67
N ASP A 433 8.07 -26.76 -1.96
CA ASP A 433 7.21 -26.18 -0.91
C ASP A 433 8.04 -25.90 0.36
N ILE A 434 8.29 -24.64 0.62
CA ILE A 434 8.94 -24.16 1.84
C ILE A 434 7.81 -23.75 2.80
N GLY A 435 7.77 -24.39 3.96
CA GLY A 435 6.69 -24.17 4.93
C GLY A 435 6.55 -22.71 5.36
N GLU A 436 5.32 -22.28 5.64
CA GLU A 436 4.93 -20.90 6.02
C GLU A 436 5.70 -20.31 7.21
N PHE A 437 6.24 -21.17 8.09
CA PHE A 437 6.99 -20.77 9.30
C PHE A 437 8.51 -20.90 9.15
N ASP A 438 8.99 -21.19 7.95
CA ASP A 438 10.42 -21.25 7.66
C ASP A 438 10.91 -19.85 7.29
N ASP A 439 12.00 -19.39 7.92
CA ASP A 439 12.58 -18.08 7.61
C ASP A 439 12.97 -17.94 6.12
N ARG A 440 13.23 -19.07 5.44
CA ARG A 440 13.51 -19.14 3.99
C ARG A 440 12.33 -18.72 3.12
N ALA A 441 11.10 -18.77 3.65
CA ALA A 441 9.91 -18.31 2.93
C ALA A 441 9.99 -16.83 2.53
N ALA A 442 10.80 -16.03 3.26
CA ALA A 442 11.04 -14.62 2.92
C ALA A 442 11.76 -14.42 1.58
N LEU A 443 12.42 -15.46 1.03
CA LEU A 443 13.09 -15.42 -0.28
C LEU A 443 12.18 -15.82 -1.45
N ILE A 444 10.92 -16.17 -1.18
CA ILE A 444 9.99 -16.64 -2.20
C ILE A 444 9.13 -15.45 -2.65
N PRO A 445 9.22 -15.04 -3.93
CA PRO A 445 8.37 -13.96 -4.42
C PRO A 445 6.89 -14.36 -4.39
N LEU A 446 6.03 -13.44 -3.95
CA LEU A 446 4.58 -13.67 -3.87
C LEU A 446 3.87 -13.51 -5.21
N SER A 447 4.41 -12.67 -6.10
CA SER A 447 3.80 -12.29 -7.37
C SER A 447 4.06 -13.34 -8.44
N ARG A 448 3.03 -13.71 -9.20
CA ARG A 448 3.09 -14.81 -10.18
C ARG A 448 3.46 -14.38 -11.60
N ALA A 449 3.33 -13.11 -11.91
CA ALA A 449 3.66 -12.53 -13.21
C ALA A 449 4.04 -11.07 -13.02
N VAL A 450 5.30 -10.71 -13.22
CA VAL A 450 5.81 -9.36 -12.96
C VAL A 450 6.72 -8.93 -14.09
N VAL A 451 6.57 -7.68 -14.53
CA VAL A 451 7.61 -6.93 -15.25
C VAL A 451 8.08 -5.79 -14.36
N ARG A 452 9.40 -5.63 -14.23
CA ARG A 452 10.00 -4.60 -13.40
C ARG A 452 11.20 -3.96 -14.11
N LEU A 453 11.41 -2.69 -13.79
CA LEU A 453 12.59 -1.93 -14.16
C LEU A 453 13.54 -1.88 -12.96
N SER A 454 14.80 -2.20 -13.18
CA SER A 454 15.82 -2.24 -12.13
C SER A 454 17.16 -1.70 -12.64
N GLY A 455 18.03 -1.22 -11.74
CA GLY A 455 19.31 -0.66 -12.15
C GLY A 455 19.18 0.66 -12.92
N GLY A 456 20.09 0.92 -13.85
CA GLY A 456 20.18 2.20 -14.56
C GLY A 456 20.61 3.38 -13.69
N LEU A 457 20.66 4.57 -14.28
CA LEU A 457 20.84 5.84 -13.56
C LEU A 457 19.51 6.59 -13.53
N ARG A 458 18.81 6.53 -12.41
CA ARG A 458 17.52 7.20 -12.22
C ARG A 458 17.69 8.71 -12.06
N LEU A 459 16.84 9.49 -12.70
CA LEU A 459 16.76 10.95 -12.61
C LEU A 459 15.55 11.34 -11.76
N PRO A 460 15.48 12.59 -11.25
CA PRO A 460 14.26 13.10 -10.60
C PRO A 460 13.06 13.02 -11.56
N GLY A 461 11.96 12.43 -11.09
CA GLY A 461 10.75 12.20 -11.90
C GLY A 461 10.23 10.75 -11.80
N GLU A 462 8.98 10.54 -12.23
CA GLU A 462 8.36 9.21 -12.30
C GLU A 462 9.10 8.33 -13.32
N ALA A 463 9.58 7.15 -12.89
CA ALA A 463 10.32 6.17 -13.68
C ALA A 463 11.30 6.76 -14.75
N THR A 464 11.98 7.85 -14.42
CA THR A 464 12.82 8.59 -15.36
C THR A 464 14.28 8.14 -15.21
N PHE A 465 14.93 7.78 -16.30
CA PHE A 465 16.30 7.30 -16.33
C PHE A 465 17.16 8.08 -17.33
N HIS A 466 18.46 8.14 -17.06
CA HIS A 466 19.42 8.69 -17.99
C HIS A 466 19.57 7.74 -19.19
N ARG A 467 19.46 8.27 -20.40
CA ARG A 467 19.57 7.55 -21.68
C ARG A 467 20.84 6.69 -21.76
N GLY A 468 21.98 7.24 -21.35
CA GLY A 468 23.26 6.51 -21.35
C GLY A 468 23.39 5.40 -20.31
N ARG A 469 22.43 5.27 -19.40
CA ARG A 469 22.33 4.20 -18.39
C ARG A 469 20.85 3.85 -18.15
N PRO A 470 20.17 3.25 -19.15
CA PRO A 470 18.78 2.85 -19.04
C PRO A 470 18.60 1.74 -18.00
N PRO A 471 17.36 1.46 -17.55
CA PRO A 471 17.09 0.35 -16.65
C PRO A 471 17.26 -1.00 -17.36
N VAL A 472 17.46 -2.04 -16.56
CA VAL A 472 17.33 -3.45 -16.94
C VAL A 472 15.88 -3.87 -16.72
N ILE A 473 15.26 -4.47 -17.73
CA ILE A 473 13.92 -5.04 -17.64
C ILE A 473 14.04 -6.45 -17.10
N THR A 474 13.41 -6.73 -15.97
CA THR A 474 13.26 -8.10 -15.45
C THR A 474 11.82 -8.55 -15.55
N ALA A 475 11.58 -9.74 -16.08
CA ALA A 475 10.26 -10.34 -16.14
C ALA A 475 10.27 -11.79 -15.69
N ASP A 476 9.22 -12.20 -14.99
CA ASP A 476 8.98 -13.59 -14.57
C ASP A 476 7.48 -13.87 -14.60
N ALA A 477 7.12 -15.13 -14.88
CA ALA A 477 5.73 -15.58 -14.88
C ALA A 477 5.56 -16.92 -14.15
N ASP A 478 6.35 -17.19 -13.09
CA ASP A 478 6.19 -18.34 -12.19
C ASP A 478 6.12 -19.69 -12.94
N GLY A 479 7.06 -19.90 -13.88
CA GLY A 479 7.14 -21.11 -14.70
C GLY A 479 6.11 -21.18 -15.85
N GLU A 480 5.30 -20.14 -16.03
CA GLU A 480 4.37 -20.00 -17.15
C GLU A 480 5.05 -19.33 -18.36
N GLY A 481 4.78 -19.80 -19.58
CA GLY A 481 5.32 -19.16 -20.78
C GLY A 481 4.81 -17.72 -20.96
N PHE A 482 5.67 -16.82 -21.45
CA PHE A 482 5.31 -15.42 -21.68
C PHE A 482 6.05 -14.77 -22.85
N THR A 483 5.52 -13.64 -23.31
CA THR A 483 6.11 -12.78 -24.34
C THR A 483 6.19 -11.33 -23.84
N LEU A 484 7.33 -10.68 -24.02
CA LEU A 484 7.59 -9.28 -23.66
C LEU A 484 7.68 -8.41 -24.91
N HIS A 485 6.99 -7.27 -24.89
CA HIS A 485 7.00 -6.27 -25.94
C HIS A 485 7.50 -4.94 -25.38
N LEU A 486 8.56 -4.38 -25.96
CA LEU A 486 8.96 -2.99 -25.74
C LEU A 486 8.31 -2.10 -26.82
N PHE A 487 7.70 -1.00 -26.39
CA PHE A 487 7.03 -0.04 -27.27
C PHE A 487 7.39 1.40 -26.90
N ASP A 488 7.42 2.25 -27.91
CA ASP A 488 7.60 3.70 -27.81
C ASP A 488 6.22 4.36 -27.58
N ARG A 489 6.19 5.39 -26.74
CA ARG A 489 5.01 6.19 -26.39
C ARG A 489 5.18 7.68 -26.72
N THR A 490 6.34 8.10 -27.22
CA THR A 490 6.75 9.51 -27.33
C THR A 490 5.78 10.37 -28.14
N ASP A 491 5.15 9.79 -29.17
CA ASP A 491 4.19 10.50 -30.05
C ASP A 491 2.72 10.11 -29.79
N GLY A 492 2.42 9.45 -28.67
CA GLY A 492 1.08 8.92 -28.36
C GLY A 492 0.66 7.73 -29.22
N THR A 493 1.50 7.30 -30.16
CA THR A 493 1.36 6.07 -30.95
C THR A 493 2.21 4.97 -30.32
N LEU A 494 1.57 3.83 -30.01
CA LEU A 494 2.28 2.66 -29.47
C LEU A 494 2.97 1.90 -30.61
N SER A 495 4.21 2.28 -30.95
CA SER A 495 5.02 1.54 -31.92
C SER A 495 5.96 0.56 -31.22
N THR A 496 5.92 -0.70 -31.63
CA THR A 496 6.87 -1.72 -31.14
C THR A 496 8.29 -1.34 -31.55
N VAL A 497 9.22 -1.30 -30.58
CA VAL A 497 10.60 -0.85 -30.79
C VAL A 497 11.51 -1.97 -31.28
N THR A 498 11.26 -3.21 -30.83
CA THR A 498 12.09 -4.39 -31.12
C THR A 498 11.22 -5.63 -31.25
N GLU A 499 11.78 -6.70 -31.83
CA GLU A 499 11.14 -8.02 -31.78
C GLU A 499 10.85 -8.41 -30.32
N PRO A 500 9.69 -9.06 -30.06
CA PRO A 500 9.32 -9.47 -28.72
C PRO A 500 10.28 -10.53 -28.16
N TRP A 501 10.57 -10.45 -26.87
CA TRP A 501 11.30 -11.51 -26.18
C TRP A 501 10.33 -12.60 -25.70
N HIS A 502 10.73 -13.86 -25.82
CA HIS A 502 9.88 -15.00 -25.48
C HIS A 502 10.53 -15.88 -24.43
N SER A 503 9.74 -16.30 -23.44
CA SER A 503 10.08 -17.37 -22.51
C SER A 503 9.07 -18.51 -22.66
N GLN A 504 9.50 -19.65 -23.21
CA GLN A 504 8.60 -20.78 -23.44
C GLN A 504 8.32 -21.60 -22.18
N ASN A 505 9.29 -21.63 -21.26
CA ASN A 505 9.26 -22.47 -20.06
C ASN A 505 9.01 -21.64 -18.80
N GLY A 506 8.63 -20.37 -18.96
CA GLY A 506 8.47 -19.39 -17.87
C GLY A 506 9.72 -19.14 -17.07
N GLN A 507 10.89 -19.31 -17.70
CA GLN A 507 12.15 -18.82 -17.13
C GLN A 507 12.13 -17.31 -17.10
N ALA A 508 12.57 -16.73 -15.99
CA ALA A 508 12.71 -15.30 -15.88
C ALA A 508 13.68 -14.75 -16.94
N LEU A 509 13.37 -13.57 -17.47
CA LEU A 509 14.20 -12.86 -18.44
C LEU A 509 14.71 -11.56 -17.80
N ALA A 510 16.00 -11.27 -18.00
CA ALA A 510 16.61 -9.98 -17.70
C ALA A 510 17.16 -9.41 -19.00
N ILE A 511 16.66 -8.24 -19.42
CA ILE A 511 17.00 -7.58 -20.67
C ILE A 511 17.75 -6.30 -20.34
N ASP A 512 19.03 -6.25 -20.71
CA ASP A 512 19.83 -5.04 -20.61
C ASP A 512 19.55 -4.13 -21.82
N LEU A 513 18.91 -2.99 -21.56
CA LEU A 513 18.56 -2.04 -22.61
C LEU A 513 19.78 -1.35 -23.23
N THR A 514 20.96 -1.42 -22.61
CA THR A 514 22.21 -0.90 -23.21
C THR A 514 22.72 -1.75 -24.37
N GLU A 515 22.29 -3.01 -24.46
CA GLU A 515 22.74 -3.95 -25.49
C GLU A 515 21.86 -3.90 -26.76
N LEU A 516 20.85 -3.04 -26.80
CA LEU A 516 19.98 -2.87 -27.97
C LEU A 516 20.73 -2.19 -29.12
N ASP A 517 20.46 -2.68 -30.35
CA ASP A 517 20.94 -2.09 -31.59
C ASP A 517 19.76 -1.86 -32.56
N PRO A 518 19.37 -0.60 -32.86
CA PRO A 518 19.96 0.63 -32.34
C PRO A 518 19.65 0.86 -30.85
N PRO A 519 20.50 1.61 -30.13
CA PRO A 519 20.21 2.00 -28.75
C PRO A 519 18.99 2.90 -28.69
N LEU A 520 18.25 2.82 -27.58
CA LEU A 520 17.07 3.66 -27.37
C LEU A 520 17.44 5.15 -27.36
N ASP A 521 16.57 5.96 -27.98
CA ASP A 521 16.70 7.42 -27.96
C ASP A 521 16.01 8.00 -26.72
N ARG A 522 16.02 9.33 -26.59
CA ARG A 522 15.17 10.02 -25.62
C ARG A 522 13.69 9.78 -25.96
N GLY A 523 12.87 9.59 -24.94
CA GLY A 523 11.44 9.33 -25.15
C GLY A 523 10.77 8.63 -23.99
N GLU A 524 9.46 8.47 -24.12
CA GLU A 524 8.65 7.65 -23.23
C GLU A 524 8.53 6.25 -23.81
N TYR A 525 8.80 5.24 -23.00
CA TYR A 525 8.77 3.84 -23.39
C TYR A 525 7.87 3.05 -22.44
N GLY A 526 7.39 1.92 -22.91
CA GLY A 526 6.70 0.96 -22.07
C GLY A 526 7.02 -0.48 -22.45
N VAL A 527 6.88 -1.36 -21.47
CA VAL A 527 7.12 -2.80 -21.61
C VAL A 527 5.85 -3.51 -21.20
N ARG A 528 5.35 -4.39 -22.07
CA ARG A 528 4.17 -5.22 -21.80
C ARG A 528 4.52 -6.70 -21.92
N MET A 529 4.26 -7.45 -20.85
CA MET A 529 4.30 -8.90 -20.84
C MET A 529 2.91 -9.46 -21.09
N HIS A 530 2.83 -10.54 -21.86
CA HIS A 530 1.64 -11.37 -22.03
C HIS A 530 2.00 -12.82 -21.69
N THR A 531 1.29 -13.41 -20.72
CA THR A 531 1.44 -14.82 -20.36
C THR A 531 0.54 -15.69 -21.23
N THR A 532 0.84 -16.99 -21.32
CA THR A 532 0.02 -17.97 -22.06
C THR A 532 -1.40 -18.14 -21.51
N SER A 533 -1.62 -17.85 -20.23
CA SER A 533 -2.90 -17.86 -19.52
C SER A 533 -3.72 -16.61 -19.78
N GLY A 534 -3.16 -15.65 -20.52
CA GLY A 534 -3.82 -14.39 -20.89
C GLY A 534 -3.70 -13.30 -19.83
N ARG A 535 -2.83 -13.46 -18.82
CA ARG A 535 -2.46 -12.36 -17.93
C ARG A 535 -1.51 -11.41 -18.66
N SER A 536 -1.54 -10.13 -18.34
CA SER A 536 -0.61 -9.18 -18.93
C SER A 536 -0.16 -8.14 -17.93
N SER A 537 1.15 -7.95 -17.80
CA SER A 537 1.73 -6.94 -16.90
C SER A 537 2.44 -5.87 -17.71
N GLU A 538 2.31 -4.60 -17.31
CA GLU A 538 2.89 -3.47 -18.04
C GLU A 538 3.63 -2.53 -17.07
N CYS A 539 4.73 -1.95 -17.53
CA CYS A 539 5.40 -0.83 -16.89
C CYS A 539 5.87 0.20 -17.91
N THR A 540 6.05 1.44 -17.49
CA THR A 540 6.49 2.56 -18.33
C THR A 540 7.71 3.24 -17.73
N PHE A 541 8.52 3.87 -18.59
CA PHE A 541 9.68 4.65 -18.18
C PHE A 541 10.03 5.71 -19.22
N THR A 542 10.78 6.71 -18.78
CA THR A 542 11.22 7.80 -19.66
C THR A 542 12.74 7.84 -19.70
N LEU A 543 13.31 7.92 -20.90
CA LEU A 543 14.74 8.13 -21.11
C LEU A 543 15.03 9.60 -21.42
N HIS A 544 15.92 10.18 -20.64
CA HIS A 544 16.34 11.58 -20.77
C HIS A 544 17.87 11.71 -20.86
N GLU A 545 18.32 12.79 -21.48
CA GLU A 545 19.73 13.16 -21.57
C GLU A 545 19.96 14.50 -20.88
N SER A 546 21.11 14.66 -20.22
CA SER A 546 21.41 15.83 -19.38
C SER A 546 21.74 17.11 -20.17
N ASP A 547 21.83 17.03 -21.50
CA ASP A 547 22.28 18.09 -22.41
C ASP A 547 21.14 18.74 -23.23
N GLY A 548 19.90 18.25 -23.11
CA GLY A 548 18.74 18.81 -23.79
C GLY A 548 18.12 19.98 -23.03
N GLU A 549 17.97 21.13 -23.69
CA GLU A 549 17.01 22.17 -23.28
C GLU A 549 15.58 21.60 -23.37
N ALA A 550 15.13 20.91 -22.34
CA ALA A 550 13.72 20.60 -22.14
C ALA A 550 13.41 20.77 -20.67
N LEU A 551 12.68 21.85 -20.40
CA LEU A 551 11.70 22.00 -19.33
C LEU A 551 11.95 21.01 -18.19
N VAL A 552 12.73 21.45 -17.21
CA VAL A 552 12.24 21.33 -15.84
C VAL A 552 10.84 21.92 -15.94
N GLY A 553 9.83 21.06 -16.12
CA GLY A 553 8.49 21.39 -15.73
C GLY A 553 8.71 21.89 -14.32
N VAL A 554 8.58 23.20 -14.16
CA VAL A 554 8.52 23.82 -12.86
C VAL A 554 7.16 23.37 -12.31
N ASP A 555 7.00 22.06 -12.08
CA ASP A 555 6.36 21.63 -10.86
C ASP A 555 7.21 22.32 -9.81
N GLU A 556 6.60 23.37 -9.27
CA GLU A 556 7.13 24.27 -8.27
C GLU A 556 8.09 23.47 -7.40
N GLY A 557 9.37 23.87 -7.45
CA GLY A 557 10.47 23.04 -7.02
C GLY A 557 10.17 22.32 -5.72
N VAL A 558 10.74 21.13 -5.54
CA VAL A 558 10.76 20.48 -4.24
C VAL A 558 11.49 21.42 -3.28
N TRP A 559 10.73 22.33 -2.66
CA TRP A 559 11.18 23.25 -1.65
C TRP A 559 11.35 22.40 -0.41
N HIS A 560 12.55 21.86 -0.23
CA HIS A 560 12.98 21.57 1.11
C HIS A 560 13.13 22.93 1.80
N ALA A 561 12.17 23.27 2.66
CA ALA A 561 12.39 24.29 3.66
C ALA A 561 13.71 23.93 4.35
N THR A 562 14.71 24.81 4.24
CA THR A 562 16.04 24.65 4.88
C THR A 562 15.95 24.58 6.40
N GLU A 563 14.77 24.77 6.97
CA GLU A 563 14.44 24.59 8.38
C GLU A 563 14.25 23.11 8.75
N SER A 564 13.94 22.23 7.79
CA SER A 564 13.87 20.78 7.99
C SER A 564 15.21 20.15 7.61
N ALA A 565 15.93 19.62 8.61
CA ALA A 565 17.21 18.97 8.39
C ALA A 565 17.09 17.89 7.30
N LEU A 566 17.90 17.99 6.25
CA LEU A 566 18.06 16.95 5.23
C LEU A 566 18.61 15.67 5.92
N ALA A 567 17.71 14.82 6.38
CA ALA A 567 18.01 13.62 7.17
C ALA A 567 18.75 12.51 6.39
N ALA A 568 19.20 12.75 5.14
CA ALA A 568 19.83 11.75 4.27
C ALA A 568 21.09 11.17 4.88
N ALA A 569 21.77 11.97 5.71
CA ALA A 569 23.03 11.60 6.34
C ALA A 569 22.88 11.20 7.82
N GLN A 570 21.69 11.34 8.42
CA GLN A 570 21.54 11.23 9.88
C GLN A 570 21.35 9.81 10.41
N ILE A 571 21.10 8.81 9.55
CA ILE A 571 20.89 7.43 10.05
C ILE A 571 22.16 6.91 10.78
N PHE A 572 23.36 7.44 10.50
CA PHE A 572 24.60 6.97 11.13
C PHE A 572 25.59 8.05 11.60
N ASP A 573 25.37 9.34 11.29
CA ASP A 573 26.17 10.47 11.81
C ASP A 573 25.32 11.43 12.66
N GLU A 574 24.88 10.92 13.82
CA GLU A 574 23.97 11.58 14.76
C GLU A 574 24.62 12.68 15.64
N ALA A 575 25.91 12.99 15.43
CA ALA A 575 26.72 13.72 16.41
C ALA A 575 27.11 15.15 16.00
N ALA A 576 26.31 15.81 15.17
CA ALA A 576 26.53 17.22 14.83
C ALA A 576 25.53 18.13 15.56
N ASP A 577 26.05 18.96 16.48
CA ASP A 577 25.35 20.11 17.11
C ASP A 577 24.96 21.21 16.09
N ARG A 578 25.18 20.97 14.80
CA ARG A 578 24.78 21.82 13.68
C ARG A 578 24.27 20.93 12.54
N PRO A 579 23.15 21.26 11.87
CA PRO A 579 22.69 20.51 10.72
C PRO A 579 23.77 20.56 9.62
N GLY A 580 24.28 19.39 9.23
CA GLY A 580 25.20 19.22 8.12
C GLY A 580 24.55 18.36 7.05
N VAL A 581 24.54 18.84 5.81
CA VAL A 581 24.05 18.09 4.64
C VAL A 581 25.25 17.42 3.99
N GLN A 582 25.27 16.08 3.91
CA GLN A 582 26.11 15.38 2.94
C GLN A 582 25.26 15.11 1.70
N GLY A 583 25.46 15.93 0.67
CA GLY A 583 24.78 15.86 -0.62
C GLY A 583 25.29 16.96 -1.55
N VAL A 584 25.03 16.83 -2.85
CA VAL A 584 25.29 17.91 -3.81
C VAL A 584 24.19 18.96 -3.64
N LEU A 585 24.55 20.13 -3.11
CA LEU A 585 23.65 21.27 -3.05
C LEU A 585 23.60 21.90 -4.45
N LEU A 586 22.53 21.63 -5.21
CA LEU A 586 22.28 22.32 -6.46
C LEU A 586 21.67 23.68 -6.13
N HIS A 587 22.51 24.71 -6.03
CA HIS A 587 22.06 26.09 -5.96
C HIS A 587 21.93 26.61 -7.40
N THR A 588 20.70 26.88 -7.85
CA THR A 588 20.51 27.79 -8.99
C THR A 588 20.81 29.21 -8.48
N ILE A 589 21.79 29.86 -9.10
CA ILE A 589 22.21 31.22 -8.76
C ILE A 589 21.33 32.18 -9.57
N ASP A 590 20.12 32.44 -9.11
CA ASP A 590 19.36 33.61 -9.55
C ASP A 590 19.28 34.58 -8.37
N ALA A 591 20.07 35.65 -8.48
CA ALA A 591 20.30 36.73 -7.50
C ALA A 591 21.36 36.44 -6.42
N VAL A 592 22.52 37.10 -6.61
CA VAL A 592 23.50 37.36 -5.55
C VAL A 592 22.83 38.24 -4.50
N HIS A 593 22.39 37.65 -3.40
CA HIS A 593 22.29 38.38 -2.14
C HIS A 593 23.62 38.26 -1.42
N GLU A 594 24.20 39.41 -1.06
CA GLU A 594 25.37 39.49 -0.20
C GLU A 594 25.03 38.86 1.16
N ASN A 595 25.32 37.57 1.32
CA ASN A 595 25.25 36.93 2.62
C ASN A 595 26.35 37.52 3.51
N PRO A 596 26.06 37.87 4.78
CA PRO A 596 27.11 38.23 5.72
C PRO A 596 28.07 37.05 5.83
N VAL A 597 29.37 37.33 5.70
CA VAL A 597 30.45 36.36 5.78
C VAL A 597 30.26 35.49 7.02
N ALA A 598 29.75 34.28 6.83
CA ALA A 598 29.69 33.30 7.90
C ALA A 598 31.15 32.93 8.24
N ASP A 599 31.56 33.17 9.48
CA ASP A 599 32.87 32.79 9.98
C ASP A 599 33.05 31.27 9.80
N VAL A 600 33.83 30.91 8.79
CA VAL A 600 34.22 29.52 8.56
C VAL A 600 35.22 29.16 9.66
N PRO A 601 34.91 28.16 10.52
CA PRO A 601 35.81 27.83 11.62
C PRO A 601 37.18 27.41 11.09
N SER A 602 38.24 27.96 11.71
CA SER A 602 39.66 27.73 11.35
C SER A 602 40.12 26.27 11.46
N HIS A 603 39.28 25.40 12.03
CA HIS A 603 39.49 23.97 12.07
C HIS A 603 38.20 23.24 11.65
N PRO A 604 38.31 22.23 10.78
CA PRO A 604 37.17 21.42 10.42
C PRO A 604 36.66 20.65 11.67
N TRP A 605 35.34 20.61 11.84
CA TRP A 605 34.63 20.12 13.01
C TRP A 605 35.00 18.68 13.44
N TRP A 606 35.42 17.83 12.49
CA TRP A 606 35.90 16.47 12.72
C TRP A 606 37.25 16.34 13.48
N ARG A 607 37.94 17.44 13.80
CA ARG A 607 39.19 17.42 14.60
C ARG A 607 38.96 17.57 16.11
N ARG A 608 37.73 17.83 16.57
CA ARG A 608 37.42 17.87 18.00
C ARG A 608 37.27 16.44 18.51
N LYS A 609 38.05 16.07 19.53
CA LYS A 609 37.79 14.88 20.35
C LYS A 609 36.38 15.07 20.95
N ARG A 610 35.39 14.31 20.48
CA ARG A 610 34.03 14.39 20.99
C ARG A 610 33.99 13.66 22.34
N ASP A 611 33.67 14.38 23.39
CA ASP A 611 33.39 13.80 24.70
C ASP A 611 31.98 13.23 24.67
N TYR A 612 31.85 11.97 24.26
CA TYR A 612 30.63 11.22 24.52
C TYR A 612 30.59 10.91 26.02
N ALA A 613 29.53 11.35 26.71
CA ALA A 613 29.22 10.77 28.00
C ALA A 613 29.09 9.25 27.79
N SER A 614 29.81 8.45 28.57
CA SER A 614 29.78 6.99 28.45
C SER A 614 28.37 6.50 28.76
N ILE A 615 27.59 6.18 27.73
CA ILE A 615 26.29 5.52 27.88
C ILE A 615 26.56 4.06 28.26
N ALA A 616 25.90 3.57 29.31
CA ALA A 616 26.02 2.17 29.72
C ALA A 616 25.32 1.28 28.69
N ARG A 617 26.03 0.24 28.21
CA ARG A 617 25.44 -0.79 27.32
C ARG A 617 24.39 -1.59 28.06
N VAL A 618 23.37 -2.03 27.33
CA VAL A 618 22.27 -2.84 27.85
C VAL A 618 22.11 -4.12 27.05
N GLU A 619 21.76 -5.20 27.74
CA GLU A 619 21.52 -6.52 27.13
C GLU A 619 20.03 -6.73 26.85
N VAL A 620 19.70 -7.25 25.68
CA VAL A 620 18.31 -7.58 25.29
C VAL A 620 18.04 -9.07 25.54
N PRO A 621 16.83 -9.47 26.00
CA PRO A 621 16.53 -10.87 26.28
C PRO A 621 16.73 -11.78 25.05
N ILE A 622 17.61 -12.77 25.15
CA ILE A 622 17.83 -13.79 24.12
C ILE A 622 16.97 -15.03 24.43
N PRO A 623 16.12 -15.50 23.51
CA PRO A 623 15.29 -16.68 23.76
C PRO A 623 16.13 -17.96 23.87
N SER A 624 15.87 -18.76 24.91
CA SER A 624 16.58 -20.02 25.14
C SER A 624 16.35 -21.04 24.01
N PRO A 625 17.40 -21.74 23.53
CA PRO A 625 17.28 -22.68 22.40
C PRO A 625 16.41 -23.92 22.68
N THR A 626 16.08 -24.21 23.94
CA THR A 626 15.42 -25.45 24.37
C THR A 626 13.88 -25.48 24.25
N ARG A 627 13.23 -24.43 23.75
CA ARG A 627 11.80 -24.48 23.37
C ARG A 627 11.49 -23.51 22.22
N VAL A 628 11.87 -23.86 20.99
CA VAL A 628 11.22 -23.28 19.80
C VAL A 628 9.99 -24.11 19.47
N SER A 629 8.95 -23.98 20.29
CA SER A 629 7.60 -23.97 19.73
C SER A 629 7.39 -22.54 19.27
N SER A 630 7.42 -22.30 17.96
CA SER A 630 7.12 -21.00 17.37
C SER A 630 5.93 -20.39 18.09
N PRO A 631 6.04 -19.18 18.69
CA PRO A 631 4.86 -18.52 19.21
C PRO A 631 4.00 -18.20 17.99
N ALA A 632 2.86 -18.89 17.91
CA ALA A 632 1.82 -18.56 16.96
C ALA A 632 1.49 -17.08 17.10
N SER A 633 1.99 -16.24 16.19
CA SER A 633 1.23 -15.05 15.78
C SER A 633 -0.15 -15.57 15.42
N THR A 634 -1.18 -15.07 16.08
CA THR A 634 -2.54 -15.61 16.12
C THR A 634 -3.23 -15.57 14.75
N TRP A 635 -2.82 -16.47 13.85
CA TRP A 635 -3.55 -16.91 12.67
C TRP A 635 -4.25 -18.23 13.01
N ARG A 636 -5.36 -18.17 13.75
CA ARG A 636 -6.28 -19.32 13.82
C ARG A 636 -7.13 -19.32 12.56
N THR A 637 -6.75 -20.09 11.54
CA THR A 637 -7.66 -20.46 10.47
C THR A 637 -8.46 -21.69 10.92
N SER A 638 -9.73 -21.47 11.24
CA SER A 638 -10.68 -22.55 11.51
C SER A 638 -10.97 -23.29 10.21
N ARG A 639 -10.36 -24.47 10.02
CA ARG A 639 -10.83 -25.41 9.00
C ARG A 639 -12.18 -25.99 9.46
N LEU A 640 -13.24 -25.61 8.76
CA LEU A 640 -14.54 -26.26 8.79
C LEU A 640 -14.36 -27.74 8.44
N ARG A 641 -14.55 -28.63 9.42
CA ARG A 641 -14.87 -30.05 9.17
C ARG A 641 -16.38 -30.19 8.95
N PRO A 642 -16.84 -31.04 8.01
CA PRO A 642 -18.25 -31.21 7.75
C PRO A 642 -18.91 -32.01 8.89
N SER A 643 -20.04 -31.50 9.37
CA SER A 643 -20.89 -32.15 10.36
C SER A 643 -21.51 -33.42 9.80
N ARG A 644 -21.18 -34.58 10.38
CA ARG A 644 -22.02 -35.79 10.31
C ARG A 644 -22.92 -35.83 11.54
N ARG A 645 -24.24 -35.94 11.29
CA ARG A 645 -25.28 -36.30 12.26
C ARG A 645 -24.98 -37.66 12.89
N ALA A 646 -25.18 -37.78 14.20
CA ALA A 646 -25.73 -38.98 14.83
C ALA A 646 -26.33 -38.63 16.20
N ASP A 647 -27.48 -39.24 16.46
CA ASP A 647 -28.37 -39.08 17.59
C ASP A 647 -27.82 -39.59 18.93
N THR A 648 -28.38 -38.99 19.98
CA THR A 648 -28.60 -39.44 21.36
C THR A 648 -28.39 -40.94 21.71
N ARG A 649 -27.65 -41.20 22.80
CA ARG A 649 -28.14 -41.75 24.10
C ARG A 649 -27.00 -42.10 25.08
N GLN A 650 -27.01 -41.39 26.22
CA GLN A 650 -27.08 -41.89 27.60
C GLN A 650 -26.33 -43.19 28.01
N GLY A 651 -25.49 -43.09 29.06
CA GLY A 651 -25.48 -44.08 30.14
C GLY A 651 -24.14 -44.76 30.49
N GLN A 652 -23.51 -44.25 31.56
CA GLN A 652 -22.91 -44.97 32.71
C GLN A 652 -21.79 -46.04 32.56
N ALA A 653 -20.84 -45.88 33.49
CA ALA A 653 -20.14 -46.88 34.33
C ALA A 653 -18.76 -47.43 33.90
N SER A 654 -17.78 -47.04 34.73
CA SER A 654 -16.83 -47.88 35.48
C SER A 654 -15.82 -48.81 34.78
N ALA A 655 -14.55 -48.47 35.06
CA ALA A 655 -13.53 -49.30 35.71
C ALA A 655 -12.72 -50.34 34.91
N CYS A 656 -11.40 -50.14 35.02
CA CYS A 656 -10.36 -51.13 35.35
C CYS A 656 -9.75 -52.04 34.28
N VAL A 657 -8.42 -51.89 34.16
CA VAL A 657 -7.36 -52.92 34.27
C VAL A 657 -6.85 -53.61 32.98
N ALA A 658 -5.65 -53.17 32.62
CA ALA A 658 -4.39 -53.91 32.39
C ALA A 658 -4.11 -54.76 31.13
N ALA A 659 -2.82 -54.59 30.75
CA ALA A 659 -1.84 -55.56 30.23
C ALA A 659 -2.03 -56.01 28.76
N ALA A 660 -1.09 -55.64 27.89
CA ALA A 660 0.09 -56.45 27.52
C ALA A 660 -0.29 -57.37 26.33
N ASP A 661 0.53 -57.75 25.37
CA ASP A 661 1.89 -57.43 24.99
C ASP A 661 2.02 -57.94 23.53
N ASP A 662 3.06 -57.48 22.86
CA ASP A 662 3.89 -58.23 21.91
C ASP A 662 3.47 -58.66 20.49
N SER A 663 4.41 -58.32 19.60
CA SER A 663 4.98 -59.16 18.52
C SER A 663 4.14 -59.43 17.27
N SER A 664 4.57 -58.89 16.11
CA SER A 664 5.33 -59.61 15.06
C SER A 664 4.39 -60.40 14.11
N ASP A 665 4.59 -60.58 12.82
CA ASP A 665 5.70 -60.33 11.91
C ASP A 665 5.15 -60.51 10.46
N THR A 666 5.86 -59.94 9.48
CA THR A 666 6.01 -60.39 8.07
C THR A 666 4.87 -61.12 7.30
N ALA A 667 4.55 -60.63 6.08
CA ALA A 667 5.06 -61.20 4.82
C ALA A 667 4.29 -60.74 3.56
N ILE A 668 5.04 -60.08 2.67
CA ILE A 668 5.15 -60.20 1.20
C ILE A 668 4.15 -61.14 0.48
N ALA A 669 3.44 -60.63 -0.54
CA ALA A 669 3.24 -61.27 -1.85
C ALA A 669 2.56 -60.35 -2.88
N THR A 670 3.31 -59.96 -3.92
CA THR A 670 2.84 -59.78 -5.32
C THR A 670 3.13 -61.10 -6.06
N PRO A 671 2.51 -61.48 -7.21
CA PRO A 671 2.41 -60.63 -8.41
C PRO A 671 1.23 -60.89 -9.41
N ALA A 672 1.07 -59.92 -10.35
CA ALA A 672 0.73 -60.03 -11.79
C ALA A 672 -0.60 -60.71 -12.22
N THR A 673 -1.22 -60.50 -13.40
CA THR A 673 -0.85 -59.94 -14.70
C THR A 673 -2.15 -59.70 -15.52
N THR A 674 -2.05 -58.90 -16.61
CA THR A 674 -2.78 -59.01 -17.91
C THR A 674 -4.28 -58.67 -17.98
N ALA A 675 -4.85 -58.15 -19.07
CA ALA A 675 -4.40 -57.45 -20.27
C ALA A 675 -5.64 -57.21 -21.18
N ARG A 676 -5.54 -56.19 -22.04
CA ARG A 676 -6.15 -56.04 -23.39
C ARG A 676 -7.65 -55.76 -23.59
N GLY A 677 -7.87 -54.80 -24.50
CA GLY A 677 -8.90 -54.82 -25.55
C GLY A 677 -9.75 -53.55 -25.60
N SER A 678 -9.39 -52.48 -26.34
CA SER A 678 -9.55 -52.25 -27.81
C SER A 678 -10.99 -51.96 -28.28
N GLY A 679 -11.18 -50.86 -29.03
CA GLY A 679 -12.32 -50.58 -29.93
C GLY A 679 -12.88 -49.16 -29.75
N ILE A 680 -12.41 -48.16 -30.49
CA ILE A 680 -12.87 -47.70 -31.82
C ILE A 680 -14.36 -47.28 -31.84
N GLY A 681 -14.63 -46.01 -32.19
CA GLY A 681 -15.98 -45.57 -32.57
C GLY A 681 -16.19 -44.05 -32.62
N SER A 682 -15.79 -43.42 -33.73
CA SER A 682 -16.06 -42.03 -34.14
C SER A 682 -17.53 -41.71 -34.46
N ARG A 683 -18.03 -40.49 -34.17
CA ARG A 683 -18.74 -39.55 -35.08
C ARG A 683 -19.55 -38.42 -34.36
N TRP A 684 -19.10 -37.17 -34.60
CA TRP A 684 -19.80 -35.95 -35.10
C TRP A 684 -21.24 -35.49 -34.69
N TRP A 685 -21.33 -34.15 -34.53
CA TRP A 685 -22.43 -33.14 -34.59
C TRP A 685 -23.53 -33.09 -33.49
N ALA A 686 -23.61 -31.96 -32.76
CA ALA A 686 -24.58 -30.86 -32.98
C ALA A 686 -24.84 -30.00 -31.71
N LEU A 687 -24.85 -28.67 -31.91
CA LEU A 687 -25.24 -27.61 -30.96
C LEU A 687 -26.72 -27.67 -30.53
N PRO A 688 -27.09 -27.15 -29.34
CA PRO A 688 -28.43 -26.63 -29.09
C PRO A 688 -28.46 -25.10 -28.91
N ARG A 689 -29.41 -24.46 -29.60
CA ARG A 689 -29.90 -23.09 -29.34
C ARG A 689 -31.04 -23.12 -28.28
N PRO A 690 -31.37 -21.97 -27.66
CA PRO A 690 -31.99 -21.90 -26.33
C PRO A 690 -33.52 -21.89 -26.36
N PRO A 691 -34.20 -22.15 -25.23
CA PRO A 691 -35.64 -21.94 -25.14
C PRO A 691 -36.00 -20.50 -24.71
N SER A 692 -37.10 -20.07 -25.32
CA SER A 692 -37.84 -18.82 -25.23
C SER A 692 -38.56 -18.57 -23.89
N LYS A 693 -38.73 -17.28 -23.57
CA LYS A 693 -39.67 -16.73 -22.58
C LYS A 693 -41.12 -17.18 -22.83
N PRO A 694 -41.97 -17.10 -21.79
CA PRO A 694 -43.29 -16.49 -21.95
C PRO A 694 -43.57 -15.37 -20.96
N ALA A 695 -44.53 -14.55 -21.35
CA ALA A 695 -44.92 -13.28 -20.78
C ALA A 695 -45.95 -13.38 -19.64
N ARG A 696 -45.97 -12.31 -18.83
CA ARG A 696 -47.11 -11.62 -18.19
C ARG A 696 -48.32 -12.45 -17.75
N ASN A 697 -48.64 -12.35 -16.46
CA ASN A 697 -49.99 -11.95 -16.07
C ASN A 697 -50.00 -11.14 -14.77
N ALA A 698 -50.78 -10.06 -14.81
CA ALA A 698 -51.12 -9.20 -13.70
C ALA A 698 -52.17 -9.87 -12.81
N ASN A 699 -52.06 -9.68 -11.49
CA ASN A 699 -53.20 -9.53 -10.58
C ASN A 699 -52.69 -9.11 -9.19
N SER A 700 -53.12 -7.92 -8.77
CA SER A 700 -53.30 -7.53 -7.37
C SER A 700 -54.81 -7.27 -7.19
N PRO A 701 -55.38 -7.08 -5.99
CA PRO A 701 -54.77 -7.01 -4.66
C PRO A 701 -55.54 -7.83 -3.59
N GLN A 702 -54.94 -8.05 -2.41
CA GLN A 702 -55.71 -8.06 -1.16
C GLN A 702 -54.83 -7.79 0.06
N ARG A 703 -55.29 -6.83 0.86
CA ARG A 703 -54.75 -6.42 2.16
C ARG A 703 -55.02 -7.52 3.19
N LEU A 704 -54.02 -7.86 4.00
CA LEU A 704 -54.25 -8.34 5.36
C LEU A 704 -53.29 -7.63 6.32
N THR A 705 -53.92 -7.01 7.30
CA THR A 705 -53.40 -6.39 8.52
C THR A 705 -52.72 -7.41 9.42
N GLY A 706 -51.56 -7.06 10.00
CA GLY A 706 -50.89 -7.88 11.01
C GLY A 706 -49.80 -7.09 11.72
N THR A 707 -50.18 -6.39 12.77
CA THR A 707 -49.31 -5.83 13.81
C THR A 707 -48.52 -6.92 14.53
N PHE A 708 -47.19 -6.79 14.64
CA PHE A 708 -46.42 -7.46 15.68
C PHE A 708 -45.30 -6.55 16.20
N SER A 709 -45.38 -6.29 17.51
CA SER A 709 -44.42 -5.62 18.37
C SER A 709 -43.33 -6.61 18.80
N TRP A 710 -42.08 -6.17 18.88
CA TRP A 710 -41.03 -6.84 19.67
C TRP A 710 -40.20 -5.79 20.43
N MET A 711 -40.27 -5.90 21.76
CA MET A 711 -39.38 -5.31 22.75
C MET A 711 -38.11 -6.17 22.91
N PRO A 712 -37.03 -5.62 23.52
CA PRO A 712 -35.66 -6.11 23.38
C PRO A 712 -35.31 -7.20 24.42
N TRP A 713 -34.28 -7.98 24.11
CA TRP A 713 -33.61 -8.86 25.07
C TRP A 713 -32.17 -8.42 25.27
N CYS A 714 -31.83 -8.18 26.54
CA CYS A 714 -30.48 -8.02 27.06
C CYS A 714 -29.71 -9.35 27.03
N ALA A 715 -28.44 -9.28 26.70
CA ALA A 715 -27.33 -9.98 27.35
C ALA A 715 -26.02 -9.30 26.94
#